data_AF-A0A949P3D6-F1
#
_entry.id   AF-A0A949P3D6-F1
#
_cell.length_a   1.000
_cell.length_b   1.000
_cell.length_c   1.000
_cell.angle_alpha   90.00
_cell.angle_beta   90.00
_cell.angle_gamma   90.00
#
_symmetry.space_group_name_H-M   'P 1'
#
loop_
_entity.id
_entity.type
_entity.pdbx_description
1 polymer ?
#
loop_
_entity_poly.entity_id
_entity_poly.type
_entity_poly.pdbx_seq_one_letter_code
_entity_poly.pdbx_strand_id
1 'polypeptide(L)'
;MCGIASFLSNRQWLETPDTAWIDTVADAFDTVVAGNDLMDAAAPLSALTDHFYDLMAFGLHLQLATDPATRLRLEAIRDAIRKLRGAAAVKLEQGPRTDALEALREQLDDYLWQIDQEVLANVGRTLALMPAPLAADAKARDRHLLAWGMELVLESIDKLEVRGRDSAGVAVAFILPADMDPELRLSPAQKAEFCDRCSIAHADTRQVLVRKLDDGRTACRFLYKVAQLVGQLGDNGAALRRFIVEDELLWTMAEGLETLNIIAHTRWASNGIISVPNCHPVDGLVEGGVSTGLEKTMFVLNGDVDNYRTLVEETVVSKGAFIPPIISTDAKILPVLFHMDAPEDGDAEERFRSVLRRCEGSLAVVMQNLSDFDSQFLAQKGSGQSFNVGRTQDGWLVASEAYGMAARARSSYPIAVHRQGGVSVILRDNDPADAVPMARFLDSGEGVPLKAEKIEIFSRDIFRGEYNHYIEKEMHEASNSVRNTLHGKYLRHNGRATFLPEGFGNGPALVRRFTTGAVPVKRIICVGQGTAAVAAMAVARLLRRSLAGSSISIESYTGSELVGFMGDERMDDVVLVPVSQSGTTTDTNRVVDLCRDRGAWVNCIVNRRNSPLVQKSDSYIYTSNGRDVEMAVASTKAFYSQVAAGKLLSLWLASVLGTMDADAVTAEITALEGLPAKIDQVLDGKEAIAEVAKKYAPVHRYWALVGNGANCVAAQEVRIKLSELCYKSIPCDVTEDKKHIDLSTEPLTLVMASDLPELVVMDTVKEVTIFKAHNGSPIVFCAEDETRFDGVAEAVIKVPRAGGGLDFVTETVAGHWWGIAAAKAIDAHAEPFRAARIALGDMIADPATWDRTLVLNQLNKCVDRIASGATDSALPARVAAALANYMLWLVNQSPSICVTETRLADILTILNKAIEEMTRPIDTIRHQAKTVTVGISRPQG
;
A
#
# COMPACT_ATOMS: atom_id res chain seq x y z
N MET A 1 0.21 7.03 3.33
CA MET A 1 -0.56 7.79 2.32
C MET A 1 -1.98 7.90 2.84
N CYS A 2 -2.63 9.03 2.65
CA CYS A 2 -4.08 9.14 2.82
C CYS A 2 -4.78 8.51 1.60
N GLY A 3 -5.97 7.95 1.77
CA GLY A 3 -6.77 7.43 0.65
C GLY A 3 -7.93 8.38 0.35
N ILE A 4 -8.17 8.70 -0.92
CA ILE A 4 -9.41 9.38 -1.36
C ILE A 4 -10.17 8.46 -2.29
N ALA A 5 -11.48 8.35 -2.07
CA ALA A 5 -12.41 7.73 -3.00
C ALA A 5 -13.67 8.60 -3.16
N SER A 6 -14.23 8.69 -4.36
CA SER A 6 -15.53 9.33 -4.59
C SER A 6 -16.34 8.66 -5.68
N PHE A 7 -17.65 8.82 -5.61
CA PHE A 7 -18.59 8.35 -6.63
C PHE A 7 -19.63 9.42 -6.92
N LEU A 8 -19.80 9.76 -8.20
CA LEU A 8 -20.85 10.63 -8.72
C LEU A 8 -21.70 9.82 -9.69
N SER A 9 -22.95 9.53 -9.34
CA SER A 9 -23.84 8.76 -10.21
C SER A 9 -24.29 9.57 -11.42
N ASN A 10 -24.49 8.91 -12.56
CA ASN A 10 -25.28 9.45 -13.67
C ASN A 10 -26.76 9.06 -13.51
N ARG A 11 -27.58 9.10 -14.57
CA ARG A 11 -28.98 8.61 -14.56
C ARG A 11 -29.18 7.25 -15.25
N GLN A 12 -28.12 6.59 -15.73
CA GLN A 12 -28.22 5.27 -16.38
C GLN A 12 -28.66 4.17 -15.41
N TRP A 13 -28.41 4.35 -14.11
CA TRP A 13 -28.89 3.43 -13.07
C TRP A 13 -30.42 3.30 -13.05
N LEU A 14 -31.20 4.14 -13.74
CA LEU A 14 -32.66 3.98 -13.88
C LEU A 14 -33.06 2.93 -14.93
N GLU A 15 -32.14 2.54 -15.81
CA GLU A 15 -32.41 1.63 -16.91
C GLU A 15 -32.49 0.16 -16.44
N THR A 16 -33.22 -0.66 -17.20
CA THR A 16 -33.26 -2.11 -16.98
C THR A 16 -32.01 -2.73 -17.59
N PRO A 17 -31.23 -3.54 -16.85
CA PRO A 17 -30.04 -4.17 -17.41
C PRO A 17 -30.40 -5.19 -18.50
N ASP A 18 -29.57 -5.28 -19.54
CA ASP A 18 -29.59 -6.45 -20.44
C ASP A 18 -28.79 -7.58 -19.80
N THR A 19 -29.45 -8.71 -19.54
CA THR A 19 -28.84 -9.90 -18.93
C THR A 19 -28.79 -11.10 -19.88
N ALA A 20 -29.25 -10.96 -21.13
CA ALA A 20 -29.29 -12.08 -22.09
C ALA A 20 -27.89 -12.62 -22.43
N TRP A 21 -26.88 -11.76 -22.36
CA TRP A 21 -25.48 -12.15 -22.56
C TRP A 21 -24.99 -13.15 -21.49
N ILE A 22 -25.55 -13.12 -20.27
CA ILE A 22 -25.17 -14.03 -19.18
C ILE A 22 -25.51 -15.47 -19.55
N ASP A 23 -26.71 -15.71 -20.09
CA ASP A 23 -27.10 -17.04 -20.58
C ASP A 23 -26.17 -17.50 -21.70
N THR A 24 -25.84 -16.61 -22.64
CA THR A 24 -24.94 -16.91 -23.77
C THR A 24 -23.54 -17.30 -23.28
N VAL A 25 -22.99 -16.56 -22.31
CA VAL A 25 -21.67 -16.82 -21.73
C VAL A 25 -21.69 -18.11 -20.89
N ALA A 26 -22.76 -18.35 -20.13
CA ALA A 26 -22.94 -19.58 -19.35
C ALA A 26 -22.96 -20.82 -20.26
N ASP A 27 -23.77 -20.81 -21.33
CA ASP A 27 -23.87 -21.91 -22.28
C ASP A 27 -22.52 -22.15 -23.01
N ALA A 28 -21.77 -21.09 -23.29
CA ALA A 28 -20.41 -21.20 -23.85
C ALA A 28 -19.44 -21.87 -22.87
N PHE A 29 -19.45 -21.49 -21.59
CA PHE A 29 -18.63 -22.16 -20.57
C PHE A 29 -19.04 -23.62 -20.37
N ASP A 30 -20.33 -23.95 -20.38
CA ASP A 30 -20.80 -25.33 -20.30
C ASP A 30 -20.28 -26.17 -21.47
N THR A 31 -20.26 -25.60 -22.67
CA THR A 31 -19.69 -26.23 -23.86
C THR A 31 -18.20 -26.51 -23.70
N VAL A 32 -17.42 -25.54 -23.21
CA VAL A 32 -15.98 -25.70 -22.97
C VAL A 32 -15.71 -26.75 -21.89
N VAL A 33 -16.50 -26.74 -20.81
CA VAL A 33 -16.39 -27.71 -19.70
C VAL A 33 -16.72 -29.14 -20.14
N ALA A 34 -17.59 -29.31 -21.13
CA ALA A 34 -17.90 -30.61 -21.74
C ALA A 34 -16.86 -31.04 -22.80
N GLY A 35 -16.06 -30.08 -23.31
CA GLY A 35 -14.99 -30.30 -24.27
C GLY A 35 -13.70 -30.86 -23.64
N ASN A 36 -12.71 -31.11 -24.50
CA ASN A 36 -11.40 -31.65 -24.11
C ASN A 36 -10.25 -30.62 -24.19
N ASP A 37 -10.45 -29.47 -24.84
CA ASP A 37 -9.43 -28.43 -24.94
C ASP A 37 -9.71 -27.26 -23.99
N LEU A 38 -8.81 -27.06 -23.02
CA LEU A 38 -8.90 -25.95 -22.09
C LEU A 38 -8.75 -24.60 -22.77
N MET A 39 -8.04 -24.53 -23.91
CA MET A 39 -7.80 -23.27 -24.62
C MET A 39 -9.08 -22.68 -25.21
N ASP A 40 -10.13 -23.50 -25.41
CA ASP A 40 -11.44 -23.02 -25.86
C ASP A 40 -12.10 -22.08 -24.84
N ALA A 41 -11.63 -22.07 -23.58
CA ALA A 41 -12.07 -21.13 -22.55
C ALA A 41 -11.70 -19.66 -22.88
N ALA A 42 -10.74 -19.42 -23.78
CA ALA A 42 -10.34 -18.07 -24.16
C ALA A 42 -11.51 -17.24 -24.75
N ALA A 43 -12.39 -17.88 -25.52
CA ALA A 43 -13.54 -17.20 -26.14
C ALA A 43 -14.57 -16.71 -25.11
N PRO A 44 -15.13 -17.53 -24.21
CA PRO A 44 -16.06 -17.05 -23.19
C PRO A 44 -15.40 -16.11 -22.15
N LEU A 45 -14.08 -16.24 -21.89
CA LEU A 45 -13.35 -15.25 -21.08
C LEU A 45 -13.23 -13.89 -21.79
N SER A 46 -13.04 -13.88 -23.11
CA SER A 46 -13.10 -12.64 -23.90
C SER A 46 -14.48 -11.98 -23.80
N ALA A 47 -15.56 -12.76 -23.90
CA ALA A 47 -16.92 -12.24 -23.74
C ALA A 47 -17.14 -11.61 -22.35
N LEU A 48 -16.63 -12.22 -21.27
CA LEU A 48 -16.64 -11.59 -19.94
C LEU A 48 -15.82 -10.28 -19.89
N THR A 49 -14.74 -10.19 -20.66
CA THR A 49 -13.93 -8.97 -20.78
C THR A 49 -14.72 -7.85 -21.45
N ASP A 50 -15.43 -8.18 -22.53
CA ASP A 50 -16.25 -7.22 -23.29
C ASP A 50 -17.45 -6.73 -22.45
N HIS A 51 -18.03 -7.61 -21.62
CA HIS A 51 -19.12 -7.30 -20.69
C HIS A 51 -18.65 -6.84 -19.29
N PHE A 52 -17.39 -6.42 -19.12
CA PHE A 52 -16.87 -6.02 -17.81
C PHE A 52 -17.72 -4.94 -17.14
N TYR A 53 -18.10 -3.88 -17.87
CA TYR A 53 -18.88 -2.78 -17.28
C TYR A 53 -20.32 -3.17 -16.99
N ASP A 54 -20.94 -4.01 -17.83
CA ASP A 54 -22.28 -4.58 -17.56
C ASP A 54 -22.27 -5.45 -16.30
N LEU A 55 -21.20 -6.25 -16.12
CA LEU A 55 -21.03 -7.12 -14.97
C LEU A 55 -20.90 -6.33 -13.65
N MET A 56 -20.28 -5.14 -13.71
CA MET A 56 -20.04 -4.31 -12.53
C MET A 56 -21.14 -3.28 -12.26
N ALA A 57 -22.15 -3.16 -13.12
CA ALA A 57 -23.18 -2.14 -13.06
C ALA A 57 -24.21 -2.36 -11.94
N PHE A 58 -24.78 -1.27 -11.43
CA PHE A 58 -25.85 -1.28 -10.44
C PHE A 58 -27.09 -2.05 -10.94
N GLY A 59 -27.45 -1.90 -12.21
CA GLY A 59 -28.59 -2.59 -12.81
C GLY A 59 -28.51 -4.11 -12.61
N LEU A 60 -27.38 -4.71 -12.98
CA LEU A 60 -27.15 -6.15 -12.77
C LEU A 60 -27.08 -6.49 -11.28
N HIS A 61 -26.44 -5.66 -10.45
CA HIS A 61 -26.41 -5.87 -9.00
C HIS A 61 -27.82 -6.01 -8.41
N LEU A 62 -28.75 -5.12 -8.77
CA LEU A 62 -30.14 -5.20 -8.31
C LEU A 62 -30.85 -6.44 -8.87
N GLN A 63 -30.60 -6.79 -10.13
CA GLN A 63 -31.16 -8.01 -10.72
C GLN A 63 -30.69 -9.25 -9.95
N LEU A 64 -29.42 -9.36 -9.61
CA LEU A 64 -28.88 -10.47 -8.81
C LEU A 64 -29.44 -10.53 -7.39
N ALA A 65 -29.80 -9.39 -6.81
CA ALA A 65 -30.43 -9.31 -5.49
C ALA A 65 -31.89 -9.77 -5.51
N THR A 66 -32.59 -9.65 -6.64
CA THR A 66 -34.05 -9.76 -6.72
C THR A 66 -34.55 -10.90 -7.61
N ASP A 67 -33.73 -11.38 -8.55
CA ASP A 67 -34.02 -12.50 -9.46
C ASP A 67 -33.07 -13.68 -9.23
N PRO A 68 -33.56 -14.75 -8.57
CA PRO A 68 -32.78 -15.97 -8.35
C PRO A 68 -32.31 -16.64 -9.64
N ALA A 69 -33.03 -16.51 -10.76
CA ALA A 69 -32.66 -17.18 -12.01
C ALA A 69 -31.38 -16.60 -12.60
N THR A 70 -31.29 -15.26 -12.72
CA THR A 70 -30.07 -14.58 -13.16
C THR A 70 -28.89 -14.90 -12.25
N ARG A 71 -29.12 -14.92 -10.92
CA ARG A 71 -28.09 -15.29 -9.96
C ARG A 71 -27.57 -16.71 -10.15
N LEU A 72 -28.45 -17.69 -10.32
CA LEU A 72 -28.07 -19.09 -10.57
C LEU A 72 -27.25 -19.24 -11.86
N ARG A 73 -27.56 -18.48 -12.91
CA ARG A 73 -26.78 -18.48 -14.15
C ARG A 73 -25.36 -17.93 -13.96
N LEU A 74 -25.21 -16.84 -13.21
CA LEU A 74 -23.89 -16.30 -12.89
C LEU A 74 -23.09 -17.24 -11.96
N GLU A 75 -23.76 -17.91 -11.03
CA GLU A 75 -23.15 -18.97 -10.20
C GLU A 75 -22.69 -20.16 -11.04
N ALA A 76 -23.40 -20.53 -12.11
CA ALA A 76 -22.97 -21.56 -13.06
C ALA A 76 -21.69 -21.15 -13.80
N ILE A 77 -21.58 -19.91 -14.26
CA ILE A 77 -20.34 -19.37 -14.86
C ILE A 77 -19.18 -19.49 -13.87
N ARG A 78 -19.37 -19.04 -12.62
CA ARG A 78 -18.37 -19.15 -11.54
C ARG A 78 -17.89 -20.61 -11.38
N ASP A 79 -18.82 -21.55 -11.31
CA ASP A 79 -18.48 -22.96 -11.05
C ASP A 79 -17.80 -23.62 -12.26
N ALA A 80 -18.17 -23.24 -13.49
CA ALA A 80 -17.48 -23.63 -14.71
C ALA A 80 -16.04 -23.10 -14.74
N ILE A 81 -15.82 -21.81 -14.47
CA ILE A 81 -14.48 -21.22 -14.37
C ILE A 81 -13.67 -21.93 -13.27
N ARG A 82 -14.25 -22.19 -12.11
CA ARG A 82 -13.59 -22.91 -11.00
C ARG A 82 -13.13 -24.31 -11.42
N LYS A 83 -13.92 -25.04 -12.21
CA LYS A 83 -13.57 -26.35 -12.75
C LYS A 83 -12.44 -26.26 -13.78
N LEU A 84 -12.54 -25.33 -14.73
CA LEU A 84 -11.51 -25.10 -15.76
C LEU A 84 -10.18 -24.67 -15.14
N ARG A 85 -10.24 -23.79 -14.15
CA ARG A 85 -9.11 -23.37 -13.33
C ARG A 85 -8.43 -24.58 -12.69
N GLY A 86 -9.20 -25.47 -12.05
CA GLY A 86 -8.70 -26.71 -11.47
C GLY A 86 -8.00 -27.60 -12.50
N ALA A 87 -8.62 -27.81 -13.67
CA ALA A 87 -8.04 -28.58 -14.76
C ALA A 87 -6.74 -27.96 -15.31
N ALA A 88 -6.67 -26.62 -15.42
CA ALA A 88 -5.46 -25.90 -15.80
C ALA A 88 -4.33 -26.10 -14.79
N ALA A 89 -4.62 -26.07 -13.48
CA ALA A 89 -3.61 -26.36 -12.44
C ALA A 89 -3.06 -27.79 -12.57
N VAL A 90 -3.94 -28.79 -12.68
CA VAL A 90 -3.52 -30.19 -12.85
C VAL A 90 -2.64 -30.35 -14.10
N LYS A 91 -3.00 -29.70 -15.21
CA LYS A 91 -2.21 -29.74 -16.44
C LYS A 91 -0.85 -29.04 -16.31
N LEU A 92 -0.77 -27.95 -15.55
CA LEU A 92 0.49 -27.25 -15.23
C LEU A 92 1.39 -28.03 -14.26
N GLU A 93 0.83 -28.93 -13.47
CA GLU A 93 1.58 -29.83 -12.57
C GLU A 93 2.09 -31.09 -13.30
N GLN A 94 1.27 -31.67 -14.18
CA GLN A 94 1.54 -32.97 -14.81
C GLN A 94 2.18 -32.86 -16.20
N GLY A 95 2.14 -31.67 -16.82
CA GLY A 95 2.55 -31.46 -18.21
C GLY A 95 3.54 -30.30 -18.40
N PRO A 96 3.98 -30.07 -19.65
CA PRO A 96 4.81 -28.91 -19.98
C PRO A 96 4.02 -27.63 -19.70
N ARG A 97 4.61 -26.77 -18.89
CA ARG A 97 4.09 -25.43 -18.65
C ARG A 97 4.31 -24.58 -19.90
N THR A 98 3.23 -24.11 -20.51
CA THR A 98 3.27 -23.24 -21.68
C THR A 98 2.73 -21.85 -21.29
N ASP A 99 3.28 -20.81 -21.91
CA ASP A 99 2.86 -19.43 -21.67
C ASP A 99 1.35 -19.25 -21.89
N ALA A 100 0.78 -19.93 -22.88
CA ALA A 100 -0.65 -19.89 -23.18
C ALA A 100 -1.50 -20.51 -22.06
N LEU A 101 -1.06 -21.63 -21.46
CA LEU A 101 -1.80 -22.29 -20.39
C LEU A 101 -1.70 -21.51 -19.07
N GLU A 102 -0.56 -20.90 -18.78
CA GLU A 102 -0.39 -20.03 -17.62
C GLU A 102 -1.19 -18.73 -17.76
N ALA A 103 -1.15 -18.08 -18.93
CA ALA A 103 -1.98 -16.90 -19.21
C ALA A 103 -3.48 -17.22 -19.08
N LEU A 104 -3.91 -18.37 -19.59
CA LEU A 104 -5.28 -18.84 -19.40
C LEU A 104 -5.59 -19.07 -17.92
N ARG A 105 -4.69 -19.70 -17.16
CA ARG A 105 -4.87 -19.94 -15.73
C ARG A 105 -5.00 -18.63 -14.95
N GLU A 106 -4.17 -17.64 -15.26
CA GLU A 106 -4.22 -16.30 -14.68
C GLU A 106 -5.57 -15.61 -14.97
N GLN A 107 -6.04 -15.66 -16.22
CA GLN A 107 -7.35 -15.13 -16.60
C GLN A 107 -8.51 -15.84 -15.87
N LEU A 108 -8.43 -17.17 -15.73
CA LEU A 108 -9.43 -17.93 -14.98
C LEU A 108 -9.44 -17.55 -13.49
N ASP A 109 -8.28 -17.32 -12.88
CA ASP A 109 -8.18 -16.85 -11.49
C ASP A 109 -8.76 -15.43 -11.34
N ASP A 110 -8.49 -14.55 -12.30
CA ASP A 110 -8.99 -13.17 -12.34
C ASP A 110 -10.52 -13.10 -12.46
N TYR A 111 -11.11 -13.80 -13.43
CA TYR A 111 -12.57 -13.79 -13.64
C TYR A 111 -13.32 -14.61 -12.59
N LEU A 112 -12.71 -15.66 -12.02
CA LEU A 112 -13.29 -16.33 -10.86
C LEU A 112 -13.39 -15.36 -9.69
N TRP A 113 -12.32 -14.61 -9.40
CA TRP A 113 -12.32 -13.63 -8.33
C TRP A 113 -13.35 -12.53 -8.58
N GLN A 114 -13.40 -11.98 -9.79
CA GLN A 114 -14.37 -10.95 -10.14
C GLN A 114 -15.81 -11.41 -9.89
N ILE A 115 -16.20 -12.57 -10.44
CA ILE A 115 -17.57 -13.06 -10.31
C ILE A 115 -17.88 -13.44 -8.86
N ASP A 116 -16.98 -14.14 -8.17
CA ASP A 116 -17.24 -14.64 -6.82
C ASP A 116 -17.21 -13.51 -5.77
N GLN A 117 -16.17 -12.68 -5.79
CA GLN A 117 -15.90 -11.69 -4.73
C GLN A 117 -16.44 -10.30 -5.04
N GLU A 118 -16.28 -9.82 -6.27
CA GLU A 118 -16.63 -8.43 -6.66
C GLU A 118 -18.09 -8.28 -7.07
N VAL A 119 -18.71 -9.37 -7.54
CA VAL A 119 -20.10 -9.41 -8.00
C VAL A 119 -21.00 -10.15 -7.01
N LEU A 120 -20.90 -11.48 -6.92
CA LEU A 120 -21.83 -12.31 -6.13
C LEU A 120 -21.75 -12.03 -4.63
N ALA A 121 -20.55 -12.03 -4.04
CA ALA A 121 -20.40 -11.72 -2.61
C ALA A 121 -20.69 -10.25 -2.29
N ASN A 122 -20.50 -9.35 -3.26
CA ASN A 122 -20.81 -7.93 -3.09
C ASN A 122 -22.31 -7.68 -2.91
N VAL A 123 -23.18 -8.45 -3.55
CA VAL A 123 -24.64 -8.38 -3.30
C VAL A 123 -24.95 -8.53 -1.81
N GLY A 124 -24.34 -9.52 -1.16
CA GLY A 124 -24.51 -9.71 0.29
C GLY A 124 -23.99 -8.54 1.13
N ARG A 125 -22.81 -8.00 0.79
CA ARG A 125 -22.22 -6.85 1.51
C ARG A 125 -23.07 -5.59 1.37
N THR A 126 -23.57 -5.30 0.17
CA THR A 126 -24.44 -4.14 -0.09
C THR A 126 -25.76 -4.26 0.63
N LEU A 127 -26.44 -5.42 0.56
CA LEU A 127 -27.70 -5.64 1.27
C LEU A 127 -27.54 -5.57 2.79
N ALA A 128 -26.37 -5.95 3.33
CA ALA A 128 -26.08 -5.85 4.75
C ALA A 128 -25.96 -4.41 5.26
N LEU A 129 -25.80 -3.40 4.38
CA LEU A 129 -25.87 -2.00 4.77
C LEU A 129 -27.30 -1.53 5.05
N MET A 130 -28.30 -2.20 4.47
CA MET A 130 -29.68 -1.77 4.46
C MET A 130 -30.50 -2.38 5.62
N PRO A 131 -31.54 -1.71 6.12
CA PRO A 131 -32.54 -2.33 6.98
C PRO A 131 -33.18 -3.54 6.27
N ALA A 132 -33.37 -4.65 6.98
CA ALA A 132 -33.83 -5.91 6.38
C ALA A 132 -35.13 -5.81 5.54
N PRO A 133 -36.17 -5.05 5.94
CA PRO A 133 -37.36 -4.88 5.12
C PRO A 133 -37.07 -4.16 3.79
N LEU A 134 -36.15 -3.19 3.82
CA LEU A 134 -35.77 -2.40 2.65
C LEU A 134 -34.89 -3.22 1.70
N ALA A 135 -33.96 -4.02 2.25
CA ALA A 135 -33.11 -4.92 1.49
C ALA A 135 -33.90 -5.96 0.67
N ALA A 136 -35.11 -6.31 1.12
CA ALA A 136 -36.01 -7.25 0.45
C ALA A 136 -36.96 -6.58 -0.57
N ASP A 137 -37.04 -5.24 -0.60
CA ASP A 137 -37.96 -4.52 -1.48
C ASP A 137 -37.28 -4.12 -2.80
N ALA A 138 -37.48 -4.94 -3.83
CA ALA A 138 -36.99 -4.66 -5.18
C ALA A 138 -37.48 -3.31 -5.77
N LYS A 139 -38.58 -2.75 -5.26
CA LYS A 139 -39.08 -1.44 -5.70
C LYS A 139 -38.29 -0.29 -5.08
N ALA A 140 -37.45 -0.58 -4.08
CA ALA A 140 -36.63 0.39 -3.39
C ALA A 140 -35.34 0.79 -4.14
N ARG A 141 -35.43 0.96 -5.48
CA ARG A 141 -34.26 1.02 -6.38
C ARG A 141 -33.23 2.11 -6.05
N ASP A 142 -33.67 3.34 -5.90
CA ASP A 142 -32.94 4.50 -5.32
C ASP A 142 -32.20 4.18 -3.99
N ARG A 143 -32.82 3.44 -3.06
CA ARG A 143 -32.17 3.07 -1.78
C ARG A 143 -31.20 1.90 -1.93
N HIS A 144 -31.46 0.99 -2.87
CA HIS A 144 -30.45 0.02 -3.30
C HIS A 144 -29.25 0.72 -3.98
N LEU A 145 -29.48 1.77 -4.78
CA LEU A 145 -28.39 2.56 -5.38
C LEU A 145 -27.56 3.24 -4.29
N LEU A 146 -28.23 3.83 -3.29
CA LEU A 146 -27.55 4.43 -2.14
C LEU A 146 -26.63 3.41 -1.45
N ALA A 147 -27.15 2.23 -1.11
CA ALA A 147 -26.36 1.15 -0.50
C ALA A 147 -25.18 0.73 -1.39
N TRP A 148 -25.44 0.52 -2.68
CA TRP A 148 -24.43 0.09 -3.64
C TRP A 148 -23.31 1.13 -3.83
N GLY A 149 -23.67 2.41 -3.98
CA GLY A 149 -22.71 3.51 -4.10
C GLY A 149 -21.88 3.71 -2.83
N MET A 150 -22.49 3.57 -1.65
CA MET A 150 -21.75 3.61 -0.38
C MET A 150 -20.78 2.45 -0.27
N GLU A 151 -21.21 1.21 -0.54
CA GLU A 151 -20.31 0.05 -0.49
C GLU A 151 -19.19 0.20 -1.53
N LEU A 152 -19.47 0.68 -2.73
CA LEU A 152 -18.46 0.93 -3.77
C LEU A 152 -17.34 1.86 -3.26
N VAL A 153 -17.70 2.99 -2.63
CA VAL A 153 -16.73 3.94 -2.09
C VAL A 153 -15.99 3.38 -0.88
N LEU A 154 -16.70 2.68 0.03
CA LEU A 154 -16.08 2.07 1.21
C LEU A 154 -15.12 0.94 0.82
N GLU A 155 -15.45 0.15 -0.20
CA GLU A 155 -14.59 -0.90 -0.74
C GLU A 155 -13.32 -0.33 -1.39
N SER A 156 -13.41 0.86 -1.99
CA SER A 156 -12.24 1.63 -2.46
C SER A 156 -11.40 2.13 -1.29
N ILE A 157 -12.05 2.65 -0.24
CA ILE A 157 -11.37 3.11 0.97
C ILE A 157 -10.63 1.98 1.69
N ASP A 158 -11.23 0.79 1.81
CA ASP A 158 -10.59 -0.37 2.44
C ASP A 158 -9.29 -0.78 1.71
N LYS A 159 -9.24 -0.62 0.38
CA LYS A 159 -8.04 -0.88 -0.43
C LYS A 159 -6.99 0.22 -0.35
N LEU A 160 -7.43 1.46 -0.12
CA LEU A 160 -6.56 2.63 -0.01
C LEU A 160 -6.10 2.87 1.44
N GLU A 161 -6.73 2.22 2.42
CA GLU A 161 -6.31 2.29 3.81
C GLU A 161 -4.91 1.67 3.97
N VAL A 162 -4.05 2.34 4.74
CA VAL A 162 -2.63 1.99 4.80
C VAL A 162 -2.22 1.42 6.17
N ARG A 163 -3.01 1.60 7.23
CA ARG A 163 -2.57 1.31 8.61
C ARG A 163 -3.63 0.73 9.55
N GLY A 164 -4.92 1.02 9.34
CA GLY A 164 -5.97 0.59 10.27
C GLY A 164 -6.14 1.40 11.54
N ARG A 165 -5.31 2.43 11.71
CA ARG A 165 -5.41 3.46 12.75
C ARG A 165 -5.28 4.81 12.06
N ASP A 166 -5.57 5.90 12.77
CA ASP A 166 -5.71 7.28 12.31
C ASP A 166 -7.19 7.69 12.23
N SER A 167 -7.69 8.23 11.11
CA SER A 167 -9.12 8.57 10.99
C SER A 167 -9.67 8.35 9.59
N ALA A 168 -10.97 8.09 9.49
CA ALA A 168 -11.65 7.95 8.22
C ALA A 168 -13.02 8.63 8.27
N GLY A 169 -13.45 9.17 7.13
CA GLY A 169 -14.74 9.82 7.02
C GLY A 169 -15.34 9.69 5.64
N VAL A 170 -16.66 9.73 5.58
CA VAL A 170 -17.46 9.71 4.35
C VAL A 170 -18.59 10.72 4.45
N ALA A 171 -18.71 11.55 3.42
CA ALA A 171 -19.88 12.39 3.21
C ALA A 171 -20.73 11.78 2.09
N VAL A 172 -21.94 11.39 2.45
CA VAL A 172 -22.94 10.81 1.55
C VAL A 172 -23.93 11.91 1.23
N ALA A 173 -23.93 12.39 -0.01
CA ALA A 173 -24.84 13.44 -0.43
C ALA A 173 -25.72 12.98 -1.60
N PHE A 174 -26.97 13.44 -1.62
CA PHE A 174 -27.93 13.09 -2.65
C PHE A 174 -28.95 14.18 -2.88
N ILE A 175 -29.58 14.14 -4.05
CA ILE A 175 -30.61 15.10 -4.44
C ILE A 175 -31.98 14.44 -4.59
N LEU A 176 -33.00 15.12 -4.10
CA LEU A 176 -34.40 14.78 -4.22
C LEU A 176 -35.10 15.75 -5.19
N PRO A 177 -36.14 15.30 -5.91
CA PRO A 177 -36.86 16.13 -6.85
C PRO A 177 -37.64 17.25 -6.14
N ALA A 178 -38.00 18.29 -6.90
CA ALA A 178 -38.55 19.53 -6.35
C ALA A 178 -39.92 19.39 -5.64
N ASP A 179 -40.66 18.33 -5.97
CA ASP A 179 -41.95 17.98 -5.37
C ASP A 179 -41.83 17.12 -4.11
N MET A 180 -40.60 16.77 -3.72
CA MET A 180 -40.35 15.92 -2.57
C MET A 180 -39.67 16.69 -1.42
N ASP A 181 -40.33 16.65 -0.26
CA ASP A 181 -39.80 17.15 1.00
C ASP A 181 -39.44 15.97 1.92
N PRO A 182 -38.14 15.75 2.21
CA PRO A 182 -37.72 14.64 3.06
C PRO A 182 -38.24 14.75 4.50
N GLU A 183 -38.47 15.97 5.01
CA GLU A 183 -38.86 16.20 6.41
C GLU A 183 -40.31 15.78 6.69
N LEU A 184 -41.18 15.86 5.69
CA LEU A 184 -42.60 15.46 5.82
C LEU A 184 -42.78 13.97 6.07
N ARG A 185 -41.77 13.16 5.73
CA ARG A 185 -41.79 11.70 5.82
C ARG A 185 -41.30 11.18 7.17
N LEU A 186 -40.68 12.03 7.96
CA LEU A 186 -40.07 11.66 9.23
C LEU A 186 -41.12 11.43 10.32
N SER A 187 -40.95 10.35 11.08
CA SER A 187 -41.68 10.13 12.32
C SER A 187 -41.34 11.21 13.37
N PRO A 188 -42.16 11.41 14.43
CA PRO A 188 -41.83 12.38 15.48
C PRO A 188 -40.46 12.18 16.14
N ALA A 189 -40.04 10.92 16.33
CA ALA A 189 -38.72 10.60 16.88
C ALA A 189 -37.59 10.97 15.90
N GLN A 190 -37.76 10.64 14.61
CA GLN A 190 -36.79 11.00 13.58
C GLN A 190 -36.69 12.51 13.37
N LYS A 191 -37.79 13.26 13.53
CA LYS A 191 -37.76 14.73 13.50
C LYS A 191 -36.91 15.31 14.62
N ALA A 192 -37.03 14.77 15.84
CA ALA A 192 -36.19 15.19 16.95
C ALA A 192 -34.71 14.89 16.67
N GLU A 193 -34.38 13.66 16.25
CA GLU A 193 -33.01 13.30 15.87
C GLU A 193 -32.47 14.18 14.73
N PHE A 194 -33.28 14.44 13.71
CA PHE A 194 -32.94 15.32 12.60
C PHE A 194 -32.60 16.74 13.07
N CYS A 195 -33.43 17.33 13.94
CA CYS A 195 -33.15 18.66 14.51
C CYS A 195 -31.83 18.67 15.29
N ASP A 196 -31.58 17.65 16.11
CA ASP A 196 -30.33 17.53 16.87
C ASP A 196 -29.11 17.44 15.93
N ARG A 197 -29.18 16.61 14.88
CA ARG A 197 -28.08 16.39 13.93
C ARG A 197 -27.82 17.57 13.01
N CYS A 198 -28.85 18.35 12.68
CA CYS A 198 -28.72 19.62 11.96
C CYS A 198 -28.10 20.74 12.82
N SER A 199 -28.14 20.60 14.15
CA SER A 199 -27.54 21.57 15.08
C SER A 199 -26.04 21.34 15.32
N ILE A 200 -25.49 20.21 14.87
CA ILE A 200 -24.07 19.87 14.99
C ILE A 200 -23.26 20.90 14.19
N ALA A 201 -22.47 21.70 14.90
CA ALA A 201 -21.54 22.66 14.32
C ALA A 201 -20.29 21.96 13.78
N HIS A 202 -19.71 22.52 12.72
CA HIS A 202 -18.58 21.94 11.99
C HIS A 202 -18.88 20.56 11.39
N ALA A 203 -18.01 20.08 10.51
CA ALA A 203 -18.10 18.75 9.95
C ALA A 203 -17.77 17.67 11.01
N ASP A 204 -18.65 17.42 11.98
CA ASP A 204 -18.50 16.34 12.97
C ASP A 204 -19.29 15.08 12.56
N THR A 205 -19.04 13.95 13.23
CA THR A 205 -19.72 12.69 12.93
C THR A 205 -21.22 12.79 13.16
N ARG A 206 -22.01 12.11 12.32
CA ARG A 206 -23.47 12.11 12.26
C ARG A 206 -24.12 13.46 11.90
N GLN A 207 -23.37 14.49 11.50
CA GLN A 207 -24.00 15.72 11.00
C GLN A 207 -24.93 15.43 9.80
N VAL A 208 -26.07 16.11 9.76
CA VAL A 208 -26.99 16.14 8.62
C VAL A 208 -27.14 17.57 8.14
N LEU A 209 -27.12 17.76 6.82
CA LEU A 209 -27.40 19.05 6.18
C LEU A 209 -28.46 18.85 5.09
N VAL A 210 -29.54 19.63 5.15
CA VAL A 210 -30.59 19.68 4.12
C VAL A 210 -30.66 21.10 3.56
N ARG A 211 -30.70 21.22 2.24
CA ARG A 211 -30.70 22.49 1.54
C ARG A 211 -31.62 22.44 0.33
N LYS A 212 -32.54 23.39 0.24
CA LYS A 212 -33.30 23.64 -0.99
C LYS A 212 -32.45 24.43 -2.00
N LEU A 213 -32.39 23.96 -3.23
CA LEU A 213 -31.64 24.57 -4.32
C LEU A 213 -32.51 25.56 -5.10
N ASP A 214 -31.86 26.40 -5.91
CA ASP A 214 -32.52 27.47 -6.67
C ASP A 214 -33.47 26.92 -7.75
N ASP A 215 -33.20 25.70 -8.24
CA ASP A 215 -34.06 24.97 -9.18
C ASP A 215 -35.22 24.21 -8.51
N GLY A 216 -35.36 24.33 -7.19
CA GLY A 216 -36.41 23.72 -6.38
C GLY A 216 -36.08 22.33 -5.83
N ARG A 217 -35.03 21.66 -6.31
CA ARG A 217 -34.57 20.36 -5.78
C ARG A 217 -34.08 20.49 -4.33
N THR A 218 -34.02 19.36 -3.62
CA THR A 218 -33.53 19.32 -2.23
C THR A 218 -32.27 18.48 -2.13
N ALA A 219 -31.15 19.08 -1.75
CA ALA A 219 -29.90 18.40 -1.48
C ALA A 219 -29.82 17.99 -0.01
N CYS A 220 -29.48 16.73 0.25
CA CYS A 220 -29.25 16.17 1.58
C CYS A 220 -27.79 15.67 1.68
N ARG A 221 -27.15 15.86 2.84
CA ARG A 221 -25.81 15.32 3.12
C ARG A 221 -25.74 14.74 4.53
N PHE A 222 -25.24 13.51 4.61
CA PHE A 222 -24.96 12.77 5.84
C PHE A 222 -23.46 12.58 6.00
N LEU A 223 -22.94 12.82 7.20
CA LEU A 223 -21.51 12.72 7.49
C LEU A 223 -21.24 11.62 8.52
N TYR A 224 -20.31 10.72 8.22
CA TYR A 224 -19.86 9.70 9.15
C TYR A 224 -18.35 9.77 9.29
N LYS A 225 -17.86 9.83 10.53
CA LYS A 225 -16.43 9.95 10.82
C LYS A 225 -16.04 9.08 12.01
N VAL A 226 -14.84 8.52 11.94
CA VAL A 226 -14.21 7.73 12.99
C VAL A 226 -12.75 8.15 13.14
N ALA A 227 -12.25 8.16 14.37
CA ALA A 227 -10.83 8.36 14.66
C ALA A 227 -10.38 7.32 15.70
N GLN A 228 -9.33 6.57 15.37
CA GLN A 228 -8.76 5.52 16.21
C GLN A 228 -7.26 5.75 16.37
N LEU A 229 -6.79 5.90 17.62
CA LEU A 229 -5.36 6.01 17.92
C LEU A 229 -4.62 4.67 17.76
N VAL A 230 -5.35 3.56 17.96
CA VAL A 230 -4.86 2.19 17.84
C VAL A 230 -5.95 1.38 17.15
N GLY A 231 -5.58 0.68 16.10
CA GLY A 231 -6.47 -0.15 15.29
C GLY A 231 -5.70 -1.01 14.29
N GLN A 232 -6.43 -1.85 13.56
CA GLN A 232 -5.97 -2.75 12.52
C GLN A 232 -6.66 -2.43 11.19
N LEU A 233 -6.00 -2.79 10.08
CA LEU A 233 -6.50 -2.48 8.75
C LEU A 233 -7.91 -3.07 8.56
N GLY A 234 -8.87 -2.23 8.17
CA GLY A 234 -10.28 -2.57 8.06
C GLY A 234 -11.14 -2.02 9.20
N ASP A 235 -10.57 -1.65 10.36
CA ASP A 235 -11.35 -1.18 11.52
C ASP A 235 -12.12 0.11 11.21
N ASN A 236 -11.52 1.02 10.44
CA ASN A 236 -12.17 2.27 10.02
C ASN A 236 -13.36 1.99 9.09
N GLY A 237 -13.16 1.17 8.05
CA GLY A 237 -14.23 0.77 7.12
C GLY A 237 -15.37 0.04 7.82
N ALA A 238 -15.06 -0.84 8.78
CA ALA A 238 -16.07 -1.53 9.59
C ALA A 238 -16.87 -0.55 10.48
N ALA A 239 -16.19 0.43 11.09
CA ALA A 239 -16.85 1.45 11.90
C ALA A 239 -17.79 2.33 11.07
N LEU A 240 -17.36 2.77 9.89
CA LEU A 240 -18.20 3.56 8.97
C LEU A 240 -19.43 2.76 8.51
N ARG A 241 -19.27 1.49 8.15
CA ARG A 241 -20.40 0.61 7.78
C ARG A 241 -21.39 0.45 8.94
N ARG A 242 -20.91 0.27 10.17
CA ARG A 242 -21.78 0.19 11.35
C ARG A 242 -22.61 1.47 11.52
N PHE A 243 -21.99 2.64 11.41
CA PHE A 243 -22.73 3.91 11.52
C PHE A 243 -23.82 4.05 10.46
N ILE A 244 -23.58 3.59 9.23
CA ILE A 244 -24.55 3.61 8.13
C ILE A 244 -25.71 2.63 8.38
N VAL A 245 -25.40 1.41 8.83
CA VAL A 245 -26.40 0.37 9.13
C VAL A 245 -27.36 0.83 10.24
N GLU A 246 -26.83 1.53 11.24
CA GLU A 246 -27.59 2.00 12.40
C GLU A 246 -28.38 3.30 12.13
N ASP A 247 -28.27 3.91 10.94
CA ASP A 247 -28.87 5.22 10.63
C ASP A 247 -30.22 5.10 9.91
N GLU A 248 -31.31 4.93 10.66
CA GLU A 248 -32.68 4.88 10.11
C GLU A 248 -33.11 6.19 9.40
N LEU A 249 -32.54 7.33 9.82
CA LEU A 249 -32.85 8.64 9.25
C LEU A 249 -32.34 8.74 7.80
N LEU A 250 -31.13 8.25 7.53
CA LEU A 250 -30.56 8.17 6.18
C LEU A 250 -31.51 7.45 5.21
N TRP A 251 -31.94 6.24 5.57
CA TRP A 251 -32.75 5.39 4.69
C TRP A 251 -34.13 5.97 4.42
N THR A 252 -34.72 6.64 5.40
CA THR A 252 -36.03 7.30 5.26
C THR A 252 -35.94 8.53 4.36
N MET A 253 -34.89 9.34 4.50
CA MET A 253 -34.72 10.57 3.72
C MET A 253 -34.23 10.33 2.29
N ALA A 254 -33.60 9.20 2.02
CA ALA A 254 -33.09 8.84 0.69
C ALA A 254 -34.15 8.32 -0.28
N GLU A 255 -35.40 8.14 0.15
CA GLU A 255 -36.46 7.76 -0.75
C GLU A 255 -36.75 8.88 -1.75
N GLY A 256 -36.74 8.54 -3.04
CA GLY A 256 -36.87 9.46 -4.16
C GLY A 256 -35.55 10.05 -4.66
N LEU A 257 -34.41 9.54 -4.21
CA LEU A 257 -33.08 9.97 -4.66
C LEU A 257 -32.93 9.86 -6.19
N GLU A 258 -32.45 10.93 -6.83
CA GLU A 258 -32.19 10.97 -8.27
C GLU A 258 -30.69 10.88 -8.62
N THR A 259 -29.85 11.59 -7.87
CA THR A 259 -28.40 11.66 -8.08
C THR A 259 -27.69 11.49 -6.74
N LEU A 260 -26.64 10.68 -6.74
CA LEU A 260 -25.80 10.33 -5.59
C LEU A 260 -24.38 10.90 -5.80
N ASN A 261 -23.85 11.57 -4.79
CA ASN A 261 -22.52 12.15 -4.77
C ASN A 261 -21.85 11.83 -3.42
N ILE A 262 -20.88 10.95 -3.42
CA ILE A 262 -20.20 10.46 -2.21
C ILE A 262 -18.73 10.82 -2.30
N ILE A 263 -18.18 11.42 -1.23
CA ILE A 263 -16.74 11.60 -1.05
C ILE A 263 -16.30 10.93 0.25
N ALA A 264 -15.17 10.23 0.23
CA ALA A 264 -14.61 9.57 1.40
C ALA A 264 -13.09 9.73 1.46
N HIS A 265 -12.55 9.61 2.66
CA HIS A 265 -11.14 9.78 2.91
C HIS A 265 -10.64 8.96 4.12
N THR A 266 -9.48 8.34 3.99
CA THR A 266 -8.65 7.85 5.12
C THR A 266 -7.47 8.77 5.32
N ARG A 267 -7.33 9.30 6.54
CA ARG A 267 -6.36 10.34 6.88
C ARG A 267 -5.20 9.77 7.64
N TRP A 268 -3.99 9.95 7.11
CA TRP A 268 -2.76 9.93 7.88
C TRP A 268 -2.42 11.36 8.32
N ALA A 269 -2.47 11.61 9.63
CA ALA A 269 -2.28 12.94 10.18
C ALA A 269 -0.83 13.43 10.02
N SER A 270 -0.61 14.41 9.13
CA SER A 270 0.64 15.18 8.99
C SER A 270 0.62 16.45 9.85
N ASN A 271 -0.49 17.19 9.81
CA ASN A 271 -0.75 18.39 10.60
C ASN A 271 -1.96 18.18 11.52
N GLY A 272 -1.79 18.35 12.83
CA GLY A 272 -2.87 18.18 13.80
C GLY A 272 -3.08 16.75 14.31
N ILE A 273 -3.70 16.61 15.48
CA ILE A 273 -3.86 15.31 16.16
C ILE A 273 -4.87 14.41 15.45
N ILE A 274 -4.79 13.10 15.71
CA ILE A 274 -5.81 12.13 15.31
C ILE A 274 -7.07 12.38 16.14
N SER A 275 -8.10 12.97 15.53
CA SER A 275 -9.40 13.22 16.15
C SER A 275 -10.49 13.29 15.07
N VAL A 276 -11.76 13.16 15.49
CA VAL A 276 -12.91 13.25 14.58
C VAL A 276 -13.01 14.63 13.91
N PRO A 277 -12.83 15.78 14.62
CA PRO A 277 -12.88 17.10 13.98
C PRO A 277 -11.78 17.34 12.93
N ASN A 278 -10.62 16.69 13.06
CA ASN A 278 -9.54 16.76 12.08
C ASN A 278 -9.71 15.75 10.92
N CYS A 279 -10.67 14.83 11.00
CA CYS A 279 -10.92 13.86 9.95
C CYS A 279 -11.54 14.55 8.72
N HIS A 280 -11.14 14.11 7.52
CA HIS A 280 -11.74 14.59 6.28
C HIS A 280 -13.00 13.76 5.96
N PRO A 281 -14.02 14.30 5.26
CA PRO A 281 -14.07 15.64 4.67
C PRO A 281 -14.25 16.79 5.67
N VAL A 282 -13.73 17.97 5.38
CA VAL A 282 -13.83 19.18 6.22
C VAL A 282 -14.70 20.25 5.56
N ASP A 283 -15.40 21.04 6.36
CA ASP A 283 -16.24 22.17 5.92
C ASP A 283 -15.54 23.52 6.13
N GLY A 284 -16.18 24.62 5.71
CA GLY A 284 -15.61 25.97 5.83
C GLY A 284 -15.89 26.69 7.15
N LEU A 285 -16.71 26.13 8.05
CA LEU A 285 -17.21 26.88 9.22
C LEU A 285 -16.08 27.42 10.11
N VAL A 286 -16.16 28.71 10.45
CA VAL A 286 -15.26 29.42 11.39
C VAL A 286 -16.08 30.08 12.50
N GLU A 287 -15.46 30.38 13.63
CA GLU A 287 -16.07 31.14 14.72
C GLU A 287 -15.67 32.62 14.63
N GLY A 288 -16.37 33.49 15.36
CA GLY A 288 -16.26 34.95 15.24
C GLY A 288 -17.36 35.54 14.34
N GLY A 289 -17.53 36.86 14.35
CA GLY A 289 -18.70 37.58 13.79
C GLY A 289 -18.84 37.57 12.26
N VAL A 290 -18.36 36.54 11.58
CA VAL A 290 -18.44 36.37 10.12
C VAL A 290 -19.45 35.26 9.81
N SER A 291 -20.54 35.62 9.14
CA SER A 291 -21.53 34.69 8.57
C SER A 291 -21.58 34.98 7.06
N THR A 292 -21.69 34.03 6.11
CA THR A 292 -22.67 32.93 5.99
C THR A 292 -22.24 31.95 4.89
N GLY A 293 -22.65 30.66 4.95
CA GLY A 293 -22.70 29.74 3.81
C GLY A 293 -21.54 28.74 3.65
N LEU A 294 -20.69 28.64 4.68
CA LEU A 294 -19.44 27.88 4.70
C LEU A 294 -19.64 26.36 4.74
N GLU A 295 -20.81 25.91 5.17
CA GLU A 295 -21.20 24.50 5.32
C GLU A 295 -21.57 23.83 3.98
N LYS A 296 -21.75 24.61 2.91
CA LYS A 296 -22.21 24.11 1.60
C LYS A 296 -21.19 23.27 0.86
N THR A 297 -19.91 23.45 1.17
CA THR A 297 -18.81 22.75 0.50
C THR A 297 -18.06 21.86 1.49
N MET A 298 -17.67 20.69 1.00
CA MET A 298 -16.84 19.74 1.73
C MET A 298 -15.61 19.43 0.92
N PHE A 299 -14.46 19.45 1.59
CA PHE A 299 -13.16 19.21 0.97
C PHE A 299 -12.49 17.99 1.60
N VAL A 300 -11.88 17.17 0.76
CA VAL A 300 -10.89 16.16 1.17
C VAL A 300 -9.55 16.54 0.58
N LEU A 301 -8.48 16.37 1.35
CA LEU A 301 -7.11 16.68 0.96
C LEU A 301 -6.21 15.48 1.20
N ASN A 302 -5.54 15.05 0.14
CA ASN A 302 -4.32 14.26 0.21
C ASN A 302 -3.11 15.20 0.05
N GLY A 303 -2.15 15.07 0.95
CA GLY A 303 -0.98 15.95 1.00
C GLY A 303 -1.16 17.12 1.97
N ASP A 304 -0.37 18.18 1.78
CA ASP A 304 -0.21 19.25 2.75
C ASP A 304 -0.35 20.63 2.09
N VAL A 305 -0.98 21.57 2.81
CA VAL A 305 -0.97 23.01 2.50
C VAL A 305 0.14 23.65 3.35
N ASP A 306 1.34 23.81 2.78
CA ASP A 306 2.53 24.24 3.52
C ASP A 306 2.39 25.65 4.12
N ASN A 307 1.69 26.54 3.42
CA ASN A 307 1.46 27.93 3.83
C ASN A 307 0.14 28.17 4.59
N TYR A 308 -0.50 27.12 5.13
CA TYR A 308 -1.85 27.24 5.75
C TYR A 308 -1.91 28.26 6.90
N ARG A 309 -0.84 28.41 7.70
CA ARG A 309 -0.82 29.36 8.82
C ARG A 309 -0.92 30.81 8.34
N THR A 310 -0.13 31.15 7.32
CA THR A 310 -0.17 32.45 6.67
C THR A 310 -1.57 32.72 6.10
N LEU A 311 -2.16 31.72 5.42
CA LEU A 311 -3.51 31.82 4.86
C LEU A 311 -4.58 32.02 5.95
N VAL A 312 -4.45 31.36 7.10
CA VAL A 312 -5.33 31.57 8.27
C VAL A 312 -5.21 32.99 8.80
N GLU A 313 -3.99 33.52 8.94
CA GLU A 313 -3.78 34.90 9.39
C GLU A 313 -4.41 35.92 8.42
N GLU A 314 -4.15 35.75 7.12
CA GLU A 314 -4.59 36.67 6.06
C GLU A 314 -6.10 36.64 5.82
N THR A 315 -6.75 35.48 5.90
CA THR A 315 -8.15 35.32 5.48
C THR A 315 -9.11 35.15 6.65
N VAL A 316 -8.67 34.59 7.78
CA VAL A 316 -9.54 34.30 8.93
C VAL A 316 -9.35 35.34 10.03
N VAL A 317 -8.13 35.45 10.56
CA VAL A 317 -7.82 36.33 11.70
C VAL A 317 -8.00 37.80 11.34
N SER A 318 -7.53 38.22 10.16
CA SER A 318 -7.68 39.60 9.67
C SER A 318 -9.14 40.09 9.60
N LYS A 319 -10.10 39.15 9.48
CA LYS A 319 -11.54 39.42 9.42
C LYS A 319 -12.25 39.28 10.77
N GLY A 320 -11.49 39.09 11.86
CA GLY A 320 -12.04 38.91 13.20
C GLY A 320 -12.69 37.55 13.43
N ALA A 321 -12.38 36.55 12.60
CA ALA A 321 -12.79 35.16 12.77
C ALA A 321 -11.64 34.30 13.30
N PHE A 322 -11.94 33.07 13.73
CA PHE A 322 -10.94 32.07 14.12
C PHE A 322 -11.41 30.66 13.82
N ILE A 323 -10.44 29.75 13.61
CA ILE A 323 -10.70 28.30 13.53
C ILE A 323 -10.60 27.74 14.96
N PRO A 324 -11.58 26.94 15.43
CA PRO A 324 -11.53 26.34 16.76
C PRO A 324 -10.25 25.52 16.96
N PRO A 325 -9.53 25.64 18.09
CA PRO A 325 -8.25 24.95 18.31
C PRO A 325 -8.31 23.42 18.22
N ILE A 326 -9.49 22.82 18.45
CA ILE A 326 -9.72 21.38 18.29
C ILE A 326 -9.60 20.93 16.82
N ILE A 327 -9.78 21.85 15.88
CA ILE A 327 -9.57 21.68 14.43
C ILE A 327 -8.21 22.27 14.08
N SER A 328 -7.23 21.38 14.00
CA SER A 328 -5.80 21.70 13.78
C SER A 328 -5.28 21.22 12.42
N THR A 329 -6.13 20.62 11.59
CA THR A 329 -5.78 20.17 10.25
C THR A 329 -5.63 21.35 9.29
N ASP A 330 -4.60 21.31 8.46
CA ASP A 330 -4.32 22.27 7.40
C ASP A 330 -5.43 22.28 6.32
N ALA A 331 -5.99 21.12 5.98
CA ALA A 331 -7.10 20.98 5.03
C ALA A 331 -8.30 21.91 5.29
N LYS A 332 -8.51 22.34 6.55
CA LYS A 332 -9.59 23.26 6.94
C LYS A 332 -9.51 24.60 6.20
N ILE A 333 -8.32 25.03 5.77
CA ILE A 333 -8.14 26.29 5.08
C ILE A 333 -8.75 26.29 3.67
N LEU A 334 -8.88 25.14 3.01
CA LEU A 334 -9.38 25.03 1.63
C LEU A 334 -10.84 25.51 1.49
N PRO A 335 -11.82 24.96 2.24
CA PRO A 335 -13.19 25.45 2.19
C PRO A 335 -13.33 26.87 2.74
N VAL A 336 -12.50 27.26 3.71
CA VAL A 336 -12.48 28.63 4.25
C VAL A 336 -12.10 29.64 3.17
N LEU A 337 -10.99 29.41 2.44
CA LEU A 337 -10.58 30.25 1.32
C LEU A 337 -11.63 30.31 0.22
N PHE A 338 -12.25 29.16 -0.08
CA PHE A 338 -13.29 29.09 -1.11
C PHE A 338 -14.39 30.10 -0.85
N HIS A 339 -14.83 30.27 0.40
CA HIS A 339 -15.94 31.16 0.74
C HIS A 339 -15.54 32.56 1.17
N MET A 340 -14.46 32.70 1.95
CA MET A 340 -14.11 33.99 2.54
C MET A 340 -13.26 34.86 1.61
N ASP A 341 -12.62 34.30 0.60
CA ASP A 341 -11.63 35.04 -0.20
C ASP A 341 -11.84 34.94 -1.72
N ALA A 342 -12.41 33.85 -2.22
CA ALA A 342 -12.70 33.75 -3.65
C ALA A 342 -13.85 34.70 -4.05
N PRO A 343 -13.80 35.38 -5.22
CA PRO A 343 -14.81 36.35 -5.64
C PRO A 343 -16.24 35.77 -5.60
N GLU A 344 -17.19 36.49 -4.98
CA GLU A 344 -18.59 36.05 -4.87
C GLU A 344 -19.30 35.93 -6.24
N ASP A 345 -18.90 36.76 -7.21
CA ASP A 345 -19.48 36.83 -8.56
C ASP A 345 -18.86 35.81 -9.56
N GLY A 346 -18.00 34.92 -9.08
CA GLY A 346 -17.26 33.97 -9.92
C GLY A 346 -17.97 32.62 -10.11
N ASP A 347 -17.80 32.04 -11.30
CA ASP A 347 -18.04 30.61 -11.57
C ASP A 347 -17.34 29.75 -10.49
N ALA A 348 -18.03 28.73 -9.96
CA ALA A 348 -17.52 27.84 -8.93
C ALA A 348 -16.19 27.18 -9.34
N GLU A 349 -16.02 26.94 -10.64
CA GLU A 349 -14.77 26.45 -11.23
C GLU A 349 -13.60 27.44 -11.04
N GLU A 350 -13.79 28.73 -11.33
CA GLU A 350 -12.74 29.74 -11.14
C GLU A 350 -12.44 29.97 -9.67
N ARG A 351 -13.47 29.95 -8.81
CA ARG A 351 -13.28 30.04 -7.36
C ARG A 351 -12.43 28.87 -6.85
N PHE A 352 -12.73 27.65 -7.28
CA PHE A 352 -11.95 26.46 -6.92
C PHE A 352 -10.50 26.56 -7.40
N ARG A 353 -10.25 26.99 -8.65
CA ARG A 353 -8.89 27.22 -9.17
C ARG A 353 -8.15 28.31 -8.39
N SER A 354 -8.83 29.39 -8.00
CA SER A 354 -8.24 30.49 -7.22
C SER A 354 -7.74 30.04 -5.84
N VAL A 355 -8.52 29.22 -5.13
CA VAL A 355 -8.11 28.62 -3.84
C VAL A 355 -6.79 27.86 -4.00
N LEU A 356 -6.70 27.02 -5.03
CA LEU A 356 -5.54 26.15 -5.26
C LEU A 356 -4.29 26.91 -5.72
N ARG A 357 -4.44 28.06 -6.38
CA ARG A 357 -3.31 28.94 -6.72
C ARG A 357 -2.66 29.51 -5.47
N ARG A 358 -3.44 29.90 -4.45
CA ARG A 358 -2.93 30.45 -3.18
C ARG A 358 -2.25 29.39 -2.29
N CYS A 359 -2.60 28.11 -2.44
CA CYS A 359 -2.02 27.04 -1.63
C CYS A 359 -0.62 26.66 -2.13
N GLU A 360 0.36 26.63 -1.24
CA GLU A 360 1.69 26.05 -1.47
C GLU A 360 1.72 24.61 -0.96
N GLY A 361 2.52 23.75 -1.60
CA GLY A 361 2.67 22.34 -1.22
C GLY A 361 2.27 21.35 -2.30
N SER A 362 2.08 20.10 -1.89
CA SER A 362 1.65 19.01 -2.77
C SER A 362 0.24 18.58 -2.38
N LEU A 363 -0.72 18.80 -3.27
CA LEU A 363 -2.14 18.68 -2.98
C LEU A 363 -2.84 17.78 -3.99
N ALA A 364 -3.74 16.94 -3.48
CA ALA A 364 -4.76 16.23 -4.22
C ALA A 364 -6.09 16.53 -3.50
N VAL A 365 -6.94 17.33 -4.12
CA VAL A 365 -8.21 17.82 -3.54
C VAL A 365 -9.42 17.29 -4.29
N VAL A 366 -10.45 16.86 -3.54
CA VAL A 366 -11.82 16.73 -4.05
C VAL A 366 -12.73 17.68 -3.28
N MET A 367 -13.53 18.45 -4.01
CA MET A 367 -14.58 19.30 -3.44
C MET A 367 -15.95 18.80 -3.88
N GLN A 368 -16.84 18.61 -2.91
CA GLN A 368 -18.28 18.46 -3.09
C GLN A 368 -18.94 19.80 -2.77
N ASN A 369 -19.81 20.28 -3.67
CA ASN A 369 -20.51 21.55 -3.52
C ASN A 369 -22.02 21.35 -3.67
N LEU A 370 -22.79 21.57 -2.61
CA LEU A 370 -24.25 21.36 -2.67
C LEU A 370 -24.98 22.38 -3.56
N SER A 371 -24.38 23.52 -3.88
CA SER A 371 -24.96 24.48 -4.84
C SER A 371 -24.71 24.10 -6.31
N ASP A 372 -23.73 23.23 -6.56
CA ASP A 372 -23.41 22.67 -7.88
C ASP A 372 -23.29 21.15 -7.71
N PHE A 373 -24.43 20.56 -7.32
CA PHE A 373 -24.51 19.18 -6.84
C PHE A 373 -24.15 18.15 -7.92
N ASP A 374 -24.53 18.48 -9.15
CA ASP A 374 -24.36 17.62 -10.33
C ASP A 374 -22.89 17.55 -10.79
N SER A 375 -21.99 18.25 -10.09
CA SER A 375 -20.57 18.35 -10.41
C SER A 375 -19.66 17.84 -9.29
N GLN A 376 -18.57 17.17 -9.66
CA GLN A 376 -17.46 16.84 -8.77
C GLN A 376 -16.20 17.58 -9.20
N PHE A 377 -15.62 18.35 -8.28
CA PHE A 377 -14.42 19.15 -8.53
C PHE A 377 -13.18 18.43 -8.01
N LEU A 378 -12.19 18.27 -8.86
CA LEU A 378 -10.93 17.58 -8.56
C LEU A 378 -9.76 18.50 -8.87
N ALA A 379 -8.68 18.41 -8.09
CA ALA A 379 -7.44 19.06 -8.45
C ALA A 379 -6.20 18.33 -7.95
N GLN A 380 -5.10 18.55 -8.66
CA GLN A 380 -3.78 18.08 -8.28
C GLN A 380 -2.72 19.17 -8.52
N LYS A 381 -1.90 19.42 -7.50
CA LYS A 381 -0.76 20.35 -7.53
C LYS A 381 0.44 19.71 -6.86
N GLY A 382 1.63 19.85 -7.45
CA GLY A 382 2.84 19.15 -6.98
C GLY A 382 2.92 17.69 -7.44
N SER A 383 4.02 17.01 -7.10
CA SER A 383 4.37 15.67 -7.60
C SER A 383 4.23 14.55 -6.57
N GLY A 384 3.84 14.85 -5.33
CA GLY A 384 3.78 13.88 -4.24
C GLY A 384 2.45 13.15 -4.08
N GLN A 385 1.40 13.55 -4.82
CA GLN A 385 0.07 12.97 -4.75
C GLN A 385 -0.40 12.47 -6.12
N SER A 386 -1.30 11.51 -6.14
CA SER A 386 -1.91 10.96 -7.35
C SER A 386 -3.43 10.98 -7.28
N PHE A 387 -4.04 11.10 -8.46
CA PHE A 387 -5.47 10.95 -8.65
C PHE A 387 -5.75 10.29 -9.99
N ASN A 388 -6.69 9.35 -9.96
CA ASN A 388 -7.19 8.66 -11.12
C ASN A 388 -8.71 8.84 -11.19
N VAL A 389 -9.21 9.07 -12.39
CA VAL A 389 -10.64 9.12 -12.69
C VAL A 389 -11.00 7.90 -13.54
N GLY A 390 -11.97 7.11 -13.09
CA GLY A 390 -12.51 5.97 -13.82
C GLY A 390 -13.95 6.24 -14.24
N ARG A 391 -14.32 5.77 -15.44
CA ARG A 391 -15.70 5.76 -15.90
C ARG A 391 -16.33 4.40 -15.58
N THR A 392 -17.55 4.41 -15.07
CA THR A 392 -18.40 3.23 -14.87
C THR A 392 -19.70 3.41 -15.66
N GLN A 393 -20.50 2.34 -15.81
CA GLN A 393 -21.83 2.47 -16.41
C GLN A 393 -22.72 3.42 -15.60
N ASP A 394 -22.62 3.40 -14.27
CA ASP A 394 -23.50 4.17 -13.39
C ASP A 394 -22.97 5.56 -13.01
N GLY A 395 -21.82 5.99 -13.53
CA GLY A 395 -21.25 7.30 -13.17
C GLY A 395 -19.73 7.40 -13.22
N TRP A 396 -19.18 8.33 -12.44
CA TRP A 396 -17.76 8.58 -12.30
C TRP A 396 -17.24 8.06 -10.95
N LEU A 397 -16.11 7.36 -10.99
CA LEU A 397 -15.37 6.90 -9.81
C LEU A 397 -14.04 7.63 -9.76
N VAL A 398 -13.67 8.16 -8.59
CA VAL A 398 -12.36 8.77 -8.36
C VAL A 398 -11.66 8.01 -7.26
N ALA A 399 -10.37 7.76 -7.45
CA ALA A 399 -9.51 7.21 -6.40
C ALA A 399 -8.13 7.84 -6.43
N SER A 400 -7.50 7.99 -5.27
CA SER A 400 -6.12 8.50 -5.18
C SER A 400 -5.08 7.55 -5.77
N GLU A 401 -5.42 6.27 -5.96
CA GLU A 401 -4.59 5.26 -6.63
C GLU A 401 -5.46 4.30 -7.44
N ALA A 402 -4.93 3.74 -8.53
CA ALA A 402 -5.66 2.81 -9.41
C ALA A 402 -6.18 1.57 -8.66
N TYR A 403 -5.53 1.20 -7.54
CA TYR A 403 -5.94 0.11 -6.66
C TYR A 403 -7.36 0.30 -6.10
N GLY A 404 -7.74 1.54 -5.79
CA GLY A 404 -9.07 1.88 -5.29
C GLY A 404 -10.18 1.67 -6.33
N MET A 405 -9.84 1.56 -7.62
CA MET A 405 -10.82 1.41 -8.71
C MET A 405 -10.69 0.10 -9.49
N ALA A 406 -9.66 -0.71 -9.24
CA ALA A 406 -9.38 -1.95 -9.99
C ALA A 406 -10.51 -2.99 -9.95
N ALA A 407 -11.44 -2.89 -8.99
CA ALA A 407 -12.65 -3.72 -8.92
C ALA A 407 -13.79 -3.20 -9.81
N ARG A 408 -13.78 -1.93 -10.22
CA ARG A 408 -14.91 -1.27 -10.91
C ARG A 408 -14.54 -0.64 -12.26
N ALA A 409 -13.26 -0.54 -12.58
CA ALA A 409 -12.76 0.00 -13.84
C ALA A 409 -11.56 -0.79 -14.37
N ARG A 410 -11.45 -0.89 -15.70
CA ARG A 410 -10.29 -1.48 -16.41
C ARG A 410 -9.42 -0.43 -17.10
N SER A 411 -9.84 0.82 -17.07
CA SER A 411 -9.05 1.98 -17.49
C SER A 411 -9.30 3.16 -16.57
N SER A 412 -8.33 4.07 -16.50
CA SER A 412 -8.45 5.32 -15.76
C SER A 412 -7.74 6.46 -16.48
N TYR A 413 -8.09 7.68 -16.09
CA TYR A 413 -7.44 8.91 -16.50
C TYR A 413 -6.65 9.45 -15.31
N PRO A 414 -5.33 9.26 -15.25
CA PRO A 414 -4.50 9.96 -14.28
C PRO A 414 -4.62 11.45 -14.56
N ILE A 415 -4.95 12.25 -13.54
CA ILE A 415 -5.12 13.70 -13.75
C ILE A 415 -3.80 14.46 -13.75
N ALA A 416 -2.69 13.81 -13.36
CA ALA A 416 -1.37 14.41 -13.32
C ALA A 416 -0.90 14.81 -14.74
N VAL A 417 -0.74 16.11 -14.98
CA VAL A 417 -0.14 16.64 -16.21
C VAL A 417 1.21 17.27 -15.87
N HIS A 418 2.28 16.85 -16.55
CA HIS A 418 3.64 17.34 -16.32
C HIS A 418 3.82 18.79 -16.83
N ARG A 419 3.27 19.78 -16.11
CA ARG A 419 3.48 21.22 -16.32
C ARG A 419 3.53 21.94 -14.97
N GLN A 420 4.29 23.03 -14.88
CA GLN A 420 4.33 23.86 -13.67
C GLN A 420 2.93 24.44 -13.37
N GLY A 421 2.52 24.44 -12.09
CA GLY A 421 1.29 25.11 -11.63
C GLY A 421 0.18 24.18 -11.11
N GLY A 422 0.08 22.93 -11.60
CA GLY A 422 -1.01 21.99 -11.25
C GLY A 422 -2.23 22.09 -12.17
N VAL A 423 -3.22 21.22 -11.96
CA VAL A 423 -4.45 21.15 -12.77
C VAL A 423 -5.72 20.92 -11.95
N SER A 424 -6.87 21.29 -12.50
CA SER A 424 -8.21 20.92 -12.03
C SER A 424 -9.01 20.17 -13.09
N VAL A 425 -9.92 19.29 -12.65
CA VAL A 425 -10.87 18.54 -13.50
C VAL A 425 -12.26 18.69 -12.89
N ILE A 426 -13.30 18.83 -13.71
CA ILE A 426 -14.69 18.79 -13.27
C ILE A 426 -15.40 17.68 -14.00
N LEU A 427 -16.05 16.81 -13.24
CA LEU A 427 -16.86 15.70 -13.73
C LEU A 427 -18.34 16.02 -13.51
N ARG A 428 -19.21 15.64 -14.44
CA ARG A 428 -20.65 15.92 -14.37
C ARG A 428 -21.45 14.63 -14.47
N ASP A 429 -22.61 14.60 -13.82
CA ASP A 429 -23.54 13.46 -13.87
C ASP A 429 -24.10 13.19 -15.28
N ASN A 430 -24.16 14.23 -16.11
CA ASN A 430 -24.70 14.23 -17.47
C ASN A 430 -23.63 14.18 -18.57
N ASP A 431 -22.36 13.95 -18.22
CA ASP A 431 -21.30 13.74 -19.21
C ASP A 431 -21.68 12.55 -20.14
N PRO A 432 -21.48 12.67 -21.47
CA PRO A 432 -21.70 11.58 -22.42
C PRO A 432 -20.97 10.27 -22.04
N ALA A 433 -21.44 9.15 -22.58
CA ALA A 433 -20.84 7.84 -22.30
C ALA A 433 -19.36 7.76 -22.75
N ASP A 434 -19.01 8.44 -23.84
CA ASP A 434 -17.68 8.51 -24.44
C ASP A 434 -16.87 9.77 -24.03
N ALA A 435 -17.34 10.51 -23.02
CA ALA A 435 -16.70 11.73 -22.56
C ALA A 435 -15.28 11.47 -22.04
N VAL A 436 -14.31 12.25 -22.55
CA VAL A 436 -12.94 12.29 -22.05
C VAL A 436 -12.81 13.44 -21.06
N PRO A 437 -12.42 13.18 -19.79
CA PRO A 437 -12.24 14.25 -18.82
C PRO A 437 -11.21 15.29 -19.28
N MET A 438 -11.56 16.57 -19.13
CA MET A 438 -10.73 17.70 -19.49
C MET A 438 -10.04 18.24 -18.24
N ALA A 439 -8.70 18.18 -18.20
CA ALA A 439 -7.93 18.90 -17.19
C ALA A 439 -7.71 20.34 -17.62
N ARG A 440 -7.67 21.26 -16.67
CA ARG A 440 -7.34 22.68 -16.90
C ARG A 440 -6.20 23.09 -16.01
N PHE A 441 -5.21 23.79 -16.57
CA PHE A 441 -4.11 24.33 -15.78
C PHE A 441 -4.61 25.37 -14.78
N LEU A 442 -4.14 25.30 -13.53
CA LEU A 442 -4.61 26.21 -12.47
C LEU A 442 -4.31 27.68 -12.79
N ASP A 443 -3.17 27.95 -13.44
CA ASP A 443 -2.70 29.31 -13.74
C ASP A 443 -3.37 29.92 -14.97
N SER A 444 -3.52 29.16 -16.07
CA SER A 444 -4.03 29.69 -17.34
C SER A 444 -5.49 29.35 -17.65
N GLY A 445 -6.05 28.31 -17.01
CA GLY A 445 -7.36 27.75 -17.36
C GLY A 445 -7.41 26.99 -18.70
N GLU A 446 -6.29 26.93 -19.42
CA GLU A 446 -6.15 26.20 -20.68
C GLU A 446 -6.46 24.71 -20.46
N GLY A 447 -7.33 24.16 -21.32
CA GLY A 447 -7.78 22.77 -21.25
C GLY A 447 -6.84 21.81 -21.98
N VAL A 448 -6.63 20.64 -21.38
CA VAL A 448 -5.90 19.51 -21.95
C VAL A 448 -6.71 18.22 -21.72
N PRO A 449 -7.05 17.47 -22.78
CA PRO A 449 -7.76 16.20 -22.62
C PRO A 449 -6.84 15.19 -21.94
N LEU A 450 -7.37 14.47 -20.94
CA LEU A 450 -6.61 13.43 -20.26
C LEU A 450 -6.46 12.19 -21.13
N LYS A 451 -5.33 11.50 -20.98
CA LYS A 451 -5.05 10.25 -21.67
C LYS A 451 -5.50 9.07 -20.80
N ALA A 452 -6.27 8.16 -21.39
CA ALA A 452 -6.63 6.91 -20.73
C ALA A 452 -5.41 6.00 -20.59
N GLU A 453 -5.29 5.35 -19.44
CA GLU A 453 -4.33 4.30 -19.13
C GLU A 453 -5.07 3.03 -18.72
N LYS A 454 -4.53 1.87 -19.09
CA LYS A 454 -5.09 0.58 -18.72
C LYS A 454 -4.75 0.24 -17.28
N ILE A 455 -5.72 -0.24 -16.53
CA ILE A 455 -5.52 -0.81 -15.20
C ILE A 455 -5.20 -2.30 -15.39
N GLU A 456 -3.92 -2.64 -15.27
CA GLU A 456 -3.40 -4.00 -15.50
C GLU A 456 -3.55 -4.94 -14.29
N ILE A 457 -4.01 -4.42 -13.15
CA ILE A 457 -4.17 -5.21 -11.91
C ILE A 457 -5.64 -5.52 -11.64
N PHE A 458 -5.88 -6.63 -10.94
CA PHE A 458 -7.18 -6.99 -10.38
C PHE A 458 -7.15 -6.77 -8.86
N SER A 459 -8.31 -6.58 -8.22
CA SER A 459 -8.33 -6.45 -6.75
C SER A 459 -7.81 -7.71 -6.04
N ARG A 460 -7.87 -8.87 -6.71
CA ARG A 460 -7.21 -10.13 -6.32
C ARG A 460 -5.72 -9.94 -6.05
N ASP A 461 -5.02 -9.20 -6.90
CA ASP A 461 -3.56 -9.03 -6.84
C ASP A 461 -3.13 -8.26 -5.57
N ILE A 462 -4.03 -7.46 -5.00
CA ILE A 462 -3.83 -6.67 -3.77
C ILE A 462 -4.64 -7.19 -2.58
N PHE A 463 -5.27 -8.37 -2.69
CA PHE A 463 -6.08 -8.91 -1.60
C PHE A 463 -5.20 -9.42 -0.46
N ARG A 464 -5.39 -8.95 0.79
CA ARG A 464 -4.56 -9.36 1.93
C ARG A 464 -4.75 -10.83 2.36
N GLY A 465 -5.92 -11.41 2.10
CA GLY A 465 -6.23 -12.77 2.57
C GLY A 465 -6.30 -12.86 4.10
N GLU A 466 -5.92 -14.00 4.64
CA GLU A 466 -5.96 -14.32 6.08
C GLU A 466 -4.81 -13.70 6.88
N TYR A 467 -3.89 -12.99 6.21
CA TYR A 467 -2.73 -12.39 6.86
C TYR A 467 -3.09 -11.10 7.59
N ASN A 468 -2.49 -10.88 8.76
CA ASN A 468 -2.65 -9.63 9.49
C ASN A 468 -1.93 -8.47 8.79
N HIS A 469 -0.83 -8.75 8.10
CA HIS A 469 0.02 -7.75 7.44
C HIS A 469 0.42 -8.18 6.03
N TYR A 470 0.43 -7.26 5.05
CA TYR A 470 0.89 -7.59 3.68
C TYR A 470 2.31 -8.13 3.64
N ILE A 471 3.22 -7.66 4.51
CA ILE A 471 4.60 -8.17 4.52
C ILE A 471 4.65 -9.68 4.79
N GLU A 472 3.72 -10.21 5.59
CA GLU A 472 3.63 -11.66 5.86
C GLU A 472 3.08 -12.41 4.65
N LYS A 473 2.02 -11.88 4.04
CA LYS A 473 1.48 -12.38 2.77
C LYS A 473 2.59 -12.45 1.73
N GLU A 474 3.33 -11.37 1.56
CA GLU A 474 4.34 -11.23 0.52
C GLU A 474 5.56 -12.13 0.76
N MET A 475 5.94 -12.36 2.02
CA MET A 475 6.92 -13.39 2.36
C MET A 475 6.43 -14.79 1.93
N HIS A 476 5.17 -15.13 2.20
CA HIS A 476 4.58 -16.41 1.82
C HIS A 476 4.32 -16.55 0.31
N GLU A 477 4.15 -15.44 -0.42
CA GLU A 477 4.03 -15.42 -1.89
C GLU A 477 5.38 -15.42 -2.62
N ALA A 478 6.49 -15.22 -1.90
CA ALA A 478 7.83 -15.04 -2.47
C ALA A 478 8.25 -16.20 -3.38
N SER A 479 7.99 -17.45 -2.97
CA SER A 479 8.35 -18.63 -3.77
C SER A 479 7.61 -18.66 -5.10
N ASN A 480 6.33 -18.31 -5.12
CA ASN A 480 5.55 -18.20 -6.34
C ASN A 480 6.00 -17.03 -7.23
N SER A 481 6.34 -15.88 -6.65
CA SER A 481 6.90 -14.74 -7.39
C SER A 481 8.23 -15.10 -8.08
N VAL A 482 9.11 -15.83 -7.39
CA VAL A 482 10.35 -16.34 -7.99
C VAL A 482 10.03 -17.33 -9.11
N ARG A 483 9.11 -18.27 -8.90
CA ARG A 483 8.67 -19.23 -9.92
C ARG A 483 8.16 -18.54 -11.18
N ASN A 484 7.29 -17.53 -11.01
CA ASN A 484 6.75 -16.71 -12.10
C ASN A 484 7.84 -15.96 -12.87
N THR A 485 8.88 -15.51 -12.19
CA THR A 485 10.04 -14.85 -12.83
C THR A 485 10.75 -15.77 -13.83
N LEU A 486 10.75 -17.09 -13.59
CA LEU A 486 11.40 -18.07 -14.45
C LEU A 486 10.58 -18.43 -15.71
N HIS A 487 9.27 -18.20 -15.68
CA HIS A 487 8.37 -18.64 -16.74
C HIS A 487 8.60 -17.92 -18.07
N GLY A 488 8.51 -18.69 -19.16
CA GLY A 488 8.73 -18.25 -20.54
C GLY A 488 10.18 -17.88 -20.90
N LYS A 489 11.19 -18.16 -20.05
CA LYS A 489 12.58 -17.71 -20.25
C LYS A 489 13.49 -18.77 -20.89
N TYR A 490 13.18 -20.05 -20.71
CA TYR A 490 13.95 -21.17 -21.27
C TYR A 490 13.06 -22.41 -21.38
N LEU A 491 13.50 -23.36 -22.21
CA LEU A 491 12.89 -24.69 -22.35
C LEU A 491 13.83 -25.76 -21.80
N ARG A 492 13.23 -26.79 -21.20
CA ARG A 492 13.93 -28.03 -20.81
C ARG A 492 13.74 -29.09 -21.88
N HIS A 493 14.83 -29.62 -22.43
CA HIS A 493 14.80 -30.75 -23.35
C HIS A 493 15.98 -31.70 -23.09
N ASN A 494 15.70 -32.98 -22.83
CA ASN A 494 16.69 -34.00 -22.46
C ASN A 494 17.63 -33.55 -21.32
N GLY A 495 17.07 -32.89 -20.31
CA GLY A 495 17.82 -32.36 -19.17
C GLY A 495 18.54 -31.04 -19.41
N ARG A 496 18.73 -30.58 -20.66
CA ARG A 496 19.40 -29.31 -20.98
C ARG A 496 18.42 -28.14 -21.03
N ALA A 497 18.91 -26.97 -20.60
CA ALA A 497 18.16 -25.71 -20.67
C ALA A 497 18.56 -24.93 -21.93
N THR A 498 17.58 -24.54 -22.74
CA THR A 498 17.76 -23.66 -23.91
C THR A 498 16.99 -22.37 -23.67
N PHE A 499 17.71 -21.24 -23.61
CA PHE A 499 17.08 -19.93 -23.42
C PHE A 499 16.22 -19.52 -24.61
N LEU A 500 15.14 -18.81 -24.33
CA LEU A 500 14.23 -18.20 -25.30
C LEU A 500 14.48 -16.68 -25.31
N PRO A 501 15.22 -16.13 -26.28
CA PRO A 501 15.48 -14.69 -26.34
C PRO A 501 14.21 -13.84 -26.32
N GLU A 502 13.12 -14.32 -26.91
CA GLU A 502 11.80 -13.68 -26.93
C GLU A 502 11.17 -13.58 -25.54
N GLY A 503 11.56 -14.47 -24.62
CA GLY A 503 11.15 -14.46 -23.21
C GLY A 503 11.72 -13.29 -22.41
N PHE A 504 12.76 -12.64 -22.93
CA PHE A 504 13.37 -11.44 -22.37
C PHE A 504 12.91 -10.26 -23.24
N GLY A 505 12.34 -9.21 -22.67
CA GLY A 505 11.80 -8.07 -23.40
C GLY A 505 12.81 -7.47 -24.36
N ASN A 506 12.55 -7.58 -25.67
CA ASN A 506 13.49 -7.25 -26.75
C ASN A 506 14.87 -7.95 -26.65
N GLY A 507 14.89 -9.18 -26.12
CA GLY A 507 16.08 -9.98 -25.89
C GLY A 507 16.91 -10.26 -27.14
N PRO A 508 16.33 -10.52 -28.33
CA PRO A 508 17.12 -10.63 -29.56
C PRO A 508 17.97 -9.40 -29.86
N ALA A 509 17.51 -8.19 -29.49
CA ALA A 509 18.28 -6.97 -29.64
C ALA A 509 19.44 -6.90 -28.63
N LEU A 510 19.22 -7.34 -27.39
CA LEU A 510 20.29 -7.47 -26.39
C LEU A 510 21.37 -8.45 -26.86
N VAL A 511 21.01 -9.60 -27.43
CA VAL A 511 21.99 -10.54 -27.99
C VAL A 511 22.82 -9.86 -29.08
N ARG A 512 22.18 -9.18 -30.03
CA ARG A 512 22.90 -8.42 -31.09
C ARG A 512 23.82 -7.36 -30.49
N ARG A 513 23.42 -6.70 -29.41
CA ARG A 513 24.24 -5.71 -28.70
C ARG A 513 25.55 -6.30 -28.19
N PHE A 514 25.53 -7.53 -27.69
CA PHE A 514 26.72 -8.24 -27.18
C PHE A 514 27.57 -8.90 -28.27
N THR A 515 26.96 -9.43 -29.34
CA THR A 515 27.67 -10.26 -30.34
C THR A 515 28.07 -9.51 -31.60
N THR A 516 27.20 -8.63 -32.10
CA THR A 516 27.35 -7.96 -33.41
C THR A 516 27.28 -6.43 -33.30
N GLY A 517 27.31 -5.88 -32.08
CA GLY A 517 27.24 -4.44 -31.84
C GLY A 517 28.45 -3.72 -32.41
N ALA A 518 28.25 -2.53 -33.00
CA ALA A 518 29.33 -1.75 -33.63
C ALA A 518 30.43 -1.36 -32.62
N VAL A 519 30.05 -1.08 -31.38
CA VAL A 519 30.97 -0.85 -30.25
C VAL A 519 30.91 -2.05 -29.32
N PRO A 520 32.02 -2.79 -29.09
CA PRO A 520 32.03 -3.92 -28.17
C PRO A 520 31.59 -3.52 -26.75
N VAL A 521 30.78 -4.37 -26.10
CA VAL A 521 30.48 -4.18 -24.67
C VAL A 521 31.76 -4.45 -23.87
N LYS A 522 32.18 -3.49 -23.07
CA LYS A 522 33.32 -3.62 -22.14
C LYS A 522 32.91 -3.53 -20.69
N ARG A 523 31.75 -2.93 -20.41
CA ARG A 523 31.26 -2.68 -19.05
C ARG A 523 29.78 -3.04 -18.91
N ILE A 524 29.44 -3.70 -17.81
CA ILE A 524 28.06 -3.85 -17.34
C ILE A 524 27.94 -3.14 -16.00
N ILE A 525 27.02 -2.19 -15.89
CA ILE A 525 26.80 -1.41 -14.68
C ILE A 525 25.40 -1.69 -14.15
N CYS A 526 25.30 -2.30 -12.97
CA CYS A 526 24.03 -2.56 -12.31
C CYS A 526 23.68 -1.41 -11.35
N VAL A 527 22.45 -0.90 -11.40
CA VAL A 527 22.04 0.23 -10.53
C VAL A 527 20.68 0.00 -9.91
N GLY A 528 20.46 0.55 -8.72
CA GLY A 528 19.18 0.53 -8.03
C GLY A 528 19.14 1.55 -6.89
N GLN A 529 18.08 1.51 -6.09
CA GLN A 529 17.92 2.32 -4.88
C GLN A 529 17.41 1.45 -3.72
N GLY A 530 17.93 1.67 -2.51
CA GLY A 530 17.55 0.87 -1.32
C GLY A 530 17.76 -0.63 -1.53
N THR A 531 16.75 -1.45 -1.19
CA THR A 531 16.74 -2.91 -1.45
C THR A 531 17.07 -3.24 -2.92
N ALA A 532 16.61 -2.45 -3.89
CA ALA A 532 16.93 -2.70 -5.30
C ALA A 532 18.41 -2.41 -5.65
N ALA A 533 19.11 -1.56 -4.88
CA ALA A 533 20.56 -1.38 -5.02
C ALA A 533 21.30 -2.63 -4.50
N VAL A 534 20.82 -3.24 -3.40
CA VAL A 534 21.38 -4.50 -2.88
C VAL A 534 21.10 -5.65 -3.85
N ALA A 535 19.91 -5.69 -4.46
CA ALA A 535 19.61 -6.62 -5.55
C ALA A 535 20.53 -6.38 -6.76
N ALA A 536 20.79 -5.13 -7.15
CA ALA A 536 21.75 -4.80 -8.22
C ALA A 536 23.18 -5.27 -7.89
N MET A 537 23.61 -5.16 -6.63
CA MET A 537 24.87 -5.75 -6.16
C MET A 537 24.88 -7.28 -6.31
N ALA A 538 23.77 -7.95 -5.98
CA ALA A 538 23.61 -9.38 -6.18
C ALA A 538 23.70 -9.77 -7.67
N VAL A 539 22.98 -9.04 -8.54
CA VAL A 539 23.01 -9.24 -10.00
C VAL A 539 24.43 -9.09 -10.54
N ALA A 540 25.15 -8.03 -10.15
CA ALA A 540 26.53 -7.82 -10.55
C ALA A 540 27.44 -8.99 -10.11
N ARG A 541 27.26 -9.52 -8.90
CA ARG A 541 28.01 -10.68 -8.41
C ARG A 541 27.72 -11.95 -9.22
N LEU A 542 26.46 -12.21 -9.55
CA LEU A 542 26.04 -13.36 -10.36
C LEU A 542 26.56 -13.26 -11.81
N LEU A 543 26.57 -12.05 -12.38
CA LEU A 543 27.19 -11.76 -13.67
C LEU A 543 28.70 -12.01 -13.63
N ARG A 544 29.42 -11.52 -12.61
CA ARG A 544 30.88 -11.75 -12.48
C ARG A 544 31.22 -13.24 -12.43
N ARG A 545 30.42 -14.03 -11.70
CA ARG A 545 30.58 -15.48 -11.64
C ARG A 545 30.35 -16.13 -13.01
N SER A 546 29.26 -15.77 -13.69
CA SER A 546 28.86 -16.43 -14.94
C SER A 546 29.71 -15.99 -16.15
N LEU A 547 30.26 -14.77 -16.10
CA LEU A 547 31.03 -14.14 -17.18
C LEU A 547 32.54 -14.06 -16.88
N ALA A 548 33.05 -14.82 -15.91
CA ALA A 548 34.44 -14.77 -15.47
C ALA A 548 35.47 -15.01 -16.61
N GLY A 549 35.09 -15.74 -17.66
CA GLY A 549 35.91 -15.97 -18.85
C GLY A 549 35.87 -14.84 -19.90
N SER A 550 35.12 -13.77 -19.66
CA SER A 550 35.02 -12.61 -20.56
C SER A 550 35.97 -11.47 -20.16
N SER A 551 36.15 -10.49 -21.06
CA SER A 551 36.88 -9.25 -20.79
C SER A 551 36.01 -8.12 -20.24
N ILE A 552 34.77 -8.41 -19.86
CA ILE A 552 33.76 -7.41 -19.47
C ILE A 552 33.94 -7.07 -17.99
N SER A 553 34.16 -5.78 -17.67
CA SER A 553 34.09 -5.27 -16.30
C SER A 553 32.64 -5.21 -15.85
N ILE A 554 32.38 -5.61 -14.60
CA ILE A 554 31.02 -5.60 -14.04
C ILE A 554 31.06 -4.86 -12.71
N GLU A 555 30.20 -3.85 -12.59
CA GLU A 555 30.15 -2.91 -11.47
C GLU A 555 28.71 -2.76 -10.96
N SER A 556 28.55 -2.26 -9.73
CA SER A 556 27.25 -1.98 -9.14
C SER A 556 27.31 -0.69 -8.33
N TYR A 557 26.28 0.15 -8.47
CA TYR A 557 26.19 1.43 -7.76
C TYR A 557 24.79 1.66 -7.19
N THR A 558 24.72 2.38 -6.07
CA THR A 558 23.51 3.13 -5.72
C THR A 558 23.30 4.20 -6.80
N GLY A 559 22.08 4.32 -7.35
CA GLY A 559 21.85 5.16 -8.53
C GLY A 559 22.31 6.60 -8.36
N SER A 560 22.06 7.22 -7.22
CA SER A 560 22.46 8.60 -6.92
C SER A 560 23.98 8.80 -6.95
N GLU A 561 24.75 7.82 -6.47
CA GLU A 561 26.21 7.85 -6.47
C GLU A 561 26.76 7.80 -7.89
N LEU A 562 26.23 6.92 -8.74
CA LEU A 562 26.68 6.84 -10.14
C LEU A 562 26.54 8.20 -10.84
N VAL A 563 25.42 8.90 -10.64
CA VAL A 563 25.19 10.23 -11.22
C VAL A 563 26.17 11.28 -10.68
N GLY A 564 26.48 11.23 -9.38
CA GLY A 564 27.40 12.18 -8.75
C GLY A 564 28.84 12.05 -9.22
N PHE A 565 29.27 10.84 -9.60
CA PHE A 565 30.66 10.54 -9.96
C PHE A 565 30.87 10.21 -11.44
N MET A 566 29.81 10.11 -12.25
CA MET A 566 29.95 9.94 -13.70
C MET A 566 30.47 11.26 -14.33
N GLY A 567 31.76 11.31 -14.65
CA GLY A 567 32.32 12.38 -15.49
C GLY A 567 31.69 12.39 -16.89
N ASP A 568 32.17 13.22 -17.82
CA ASP A 568 31.57 13.37 -19.17
C ASP A 568 31.93 12.25 -20.17
N GLU A 569 32.17 11.04 -19.67
CA GLU A 569 32.58 9.89 -20.45
C GLU A 569 31.44 9.39 -21.35
N ARG A 570 31.78 9.03 -22.60
CA ARG A 570 30.85 8.28 -23.45
C ARG A 570 30.61 6.88 -22.88
N MET A 571 29.38 6.39 -23.04
CA MET A 571 28.94 5.10 -22.49
C MET A 571 28.52 4.11 -23.58
N ASP A 572 28.94 4.30 -24.84
CA ASP A 572 28.59 3.40 -25.95
C ASP A 572 29.13 1.96 -25.75
N ASP A 573 30.10 1.75 -24.86
CA ASP A 573 30.65 0.44 -24.48
C ASP A 573 29.95 -0.18 -23.25
N VAL A 574 28.93 0.48 -22.71
CA VAL A 574 28.23 0.12 -21.48
C VAL A 574 26.87 -0.52 -21.77
N VAL A 575 26.55 -1.58 -21.02
CA VAL A 575 25.18 -2.05 -20.78
C VAL A 575 24.79 -1.69 -19.35
N LEU A 576 23.82 -0.80 -19.19
CA LEU A 576 23.25 -0.42 -17.90
C LEU A 576 22.11 -1.38 -17.54
N VAL A 577 22.14 -1.93 -16.33
CA VAL A 577 21.12 -2.82 -15.78
C VAL A 577 20.45 -2.13 -14.57
N PRO A 578 19.45 -1.27 -14.80
CA PRO A 578 18.68 -0.67 -13.71
C PRO A 578 17.69 -1.70 -13.14
N VAL A 579 17.67 -1.83 -11.82
CA VAL A 579 16.78 -2.70 -11.05
C VAL A 579 15.78 -1.84 -10.29
N SER A 580 14.48 -2.09 -10.48
CA SER A 580 13.41 -1.35 -9.78
C SER A 580 12.14 -2.19 -9.69
N GLN A 581 11.44 -2.17 -8.54
CA GLN A 581 10.12 -2.83 -8.47
C GLN A 581 9.04 -2.00 -9.17
N SER A 582 8.92 -0.70 -8.86
CA SER A 582 7.83 0.14 -9.38
C SER A 582 8.07 0.66 -10.80
N GLY A 583 9.34 0.72 -11.23
CA GLY A 583 9.73 1.37 -12.49
C GLY A 583 9.48 2.89 -12.54
N THR A 584 9.09 3.50 -11.41
CA THR A 584 8.78 4.94 -11.28
C THR A 584 9.77 5.69 -10.40
N THR A 585 10.72 5.01 -9.75
CA THR A 585 11.71 5.62 -8.86
C THR A 585 12.46 6.75 -9.58
N THR A 586 12.29 7.98 -9.10
CA THR A 586 12.77 9.20 -9.77
C THR A 586 14.27 9.17 -10.00
N ASP A 587 15.06 8.86 -8.96
CA ASP A 587 16.52 8.83 -9.06
C ASP A 587 17.01 7.75 -10.03
N THR A 588 16.39 6.55 -10.03
CA THR A 588 16.73 5.50 -10.99
C THR A 588 16.41 5.92 -12.42
N ASN A 589 15.25 6.52 -12.65
CA ASN A 589 14.87 7.02 -13.97
C ASN A 589 15.80 8.14 -14.45
N ARG A 590 16.25 9.03 -13.54
CA ARG A 590 17.24 10.07 -13.85
C ARG A 590 18.59 9.48 -14.24
N VAL A 591 19.06 8.45 -13.54
CA VAL A 591 20.29 7.72 -13.91
C VAL A 591 20.19 7.17 -15.32
N VAL A 592 19.05 6.55 -15.64
CA VAL A 592 18.79 5.96 -16.95
C VAL A 592 18.83 7.02 -18.04
N ASP A 593 18.15 8.15 -17.85
CA ASP A 593 18.17 9.26 -18.82
C ASP A 593 19.61 9.72 -19.08
N LEU A 594 20.38 10.01 -18.03
CA LEU A 594 21.77 10.49 -18.16
C LEU A 594 22.70 9.48 -18.84
N CYS A 595 22.63 8.21 -18.47
CA CYS A 595 23.46 7.16 -19.10
C CYS A 595 23.06 6.93 -20.56
N ARG A 596 21.75 6.96 -20.85
CA ARG A 596 21.22 6.81 -22.21
C ARG A 596 21.65 7.96 -23.11
N ASP A 597 21.59 9.19 -22.62
CA ASP A 597 22.05 10.39 -23.33
C ASP A 597 23.55 10.32 -23.68
N ARG A 598 24.33 9.56 -22.91
CA ARG A 598 25.75 9.28 -23.16
C ARG A 598 26.01 8.02 -24.00
N GLY A 599 24.97 7.35 -24.48
CA GLY A 599 25.04 6.21 -25.41
C GLY A 599 24.96 4.83 -24.77
N ALA A 600 24.69 4.72 -23.46
CA ALA A 600 24.54 3.41 -22.81
C ALA A 600 23.34 2.63 -23.35
N TRP A 601 23.51 1.33 -23.55
CA TRP A 601 22.38 0.42 -23.78
C TRP A 601 21.69 0.11 -22.46
N VAL A 602 20.36 0.21 -22.41
CA VAL A 602 19.60 0.02 -21.16
C VAL A 602 18.84 -1.31 -21.19
N ASN A 603 19.15 -2.20 -20.25
CA ASN A 603 18.43 -3.46 -20.01
C ASN A 603 17.88 -3.51 -18.57
N CYS A 604 16.62 -3.09 -18.34
CA CYS A 604 16.08 -3.03 -16.98
C CYS A 604 15.59 -4.38 -16.44
N ILE A 605 15.67 -4.55 -15.12
CA ILE A 605 14.96 -5.60 -14.37
C ILE A 605 13.85 -4.91 -13.60
N VAL A 606 12.59 -5.18 -13.94
CA VAL A 606 11.45 -4.40 -13.44
C VAL A 606 10.22 -5.27 -13.21
N ASN A 607 9.41 -4.92 -12.22
CA ASN A 607 8.14 -5.61 -12.03
C ASN A 607 7.01 -4.95 -12.85
N ARG A 608 6.76 -3.65 -12.64
CA ARG A 608 5.60 -2.98 -13.25
C ARG A 608 5.70 -2.86 -14.79
N ARG A 609 4.79 -3.56 -15.48
CA ARG A 609 4.53 -3.37 -16.93
C ARG A 609 4.16 -1.92 -17.24
N ASN A 610 4.52 -1.44 -18.43
CA ASN A 610 4.24 -0.08 -18.92
C ASN A 610 4.80 1.07 -18.05
N SER A 611 5.68 0.78 -17.10
CA SER A 611 6.29 1.81 -16.25
C SER A 611 7.21 2.73 -17.07
N PRO A 612 7.48 3.96 -16.58
CA PRO A 612 8.42 4.87 -17.24
C PRO A 612 9.79 4.24 -17.52
N LEU A 613 10.28 3.40 -16.60
CA LEU A 613 11.55 2.69 -16.79
C LEU A 613 11.52 1.73 -17.98
N VAL A 614 10.42 1.00 -18.19
CA VAL A 614 10.25 0.11 -19.36
C VAL A 614 10.30 0.93 -20.66
N GLN A 615 9.58 2.04 -20.71
CA GLN A 615 9.52 2.91 -21.89
C GLN A 615 10.88 3.51 -22.27
N LYS A 616 11.75 3.72 -21.28
CA LYS A 616 13.11 4.26 -21.45
C LYS A 616 14.18 3.20 -21.75
N SER A 617 13.83 1.91 -21.68
CA SER A 617 14.78 0.81 -21.82
C SER A 617 14.80 0.22 -23.24
N ASP A 618 15.97 -0.19 -23.72
CA ASP A 618 16.12 -0.85 -25.02
C ASP A 618 15.74 -2.34 -24.95
N SER A 619 15.86 -2.93 -23.77
CA SER A 619 15.46 -4.31 -23.43
C SER A 619 15.08 -4.39 -21.95
N TYR A 620 14.37 -5.45 -21.53
CA TYR A 620 13.92 -5.57 -20.15
C TYR A 620 13.64 -7.01 -19.72
N ILE A 621 13.63 -7.26 -18.42
CA ILE A 621 13.25 -8.53 -17.81
C ILE A 621 12.19 -8.24 -16.76
N TYR A 622 11.01 -8.82 -16.94
CA TYR A 622 9.98 -8.74 -15.91
C TYR A 622 10.27 -9.70 -14.77
N THR A 623 10.15 -9.21 -13.54
CA THR A 623 10.04 -10.06 -12.35
C THR A 623 8.59 -10.52 -12.17
N SER A 624 8.39 -11.69 -11.57
CA SER A 624 7.09 -12.35 -11.48
C SER A 624 6.41 -12.40 -12.86
N ASN A 625 5.11 -12.09 -12.95
CA ASN A 625 4.42 -11.86 -14.22
C ASN A 625 4.38 -10.36 -14.62
N GLY A 626 5.01 -9.48 -13.85
CA GLY A 626 4.98 -8.03 -14.03
C GLY A 626 3.66 -7.32 -13.71
N ARG A 627 2.70 -8.04 -13.12
CA ARG A 627 1.47 -7.52 -12.50
C ARG A 627 1.51 -7.57 -10.97
N ASP A 628 2.41 -8.37 -10.41
CA ASP A 628 2.49 -8.68 -8.98
C ASP A 628 2.75 -7.43 -8.11
N VAL A 629 1.73 -6.96 -7.40
CA VAL A 629 1.85 -5.76 -6.55
C VAL A 629 2.47 -6.13 -5.21
N GLU A 630 3.40 -5.31 -4.76
CA GLU A 630 3.96 -5.38 -3.41
C GLU A 630 3.44 -4.15 -2.65
N MET A 631 2.48 -4.42 -1.76
CA MET A 631 1.77 -3.43 -0.96
C MET A 631 2.56 -3.05 0.29
N ALA A 632 3.31 -3.97 0.89
CA ALA A 632 4.17 -3.63 2.02
C ALA A 632 5.24 -2.63 1.59
N VAL A 633 5.49 -1.65 2.47
CA VAL A 633 6.53 -0.64 2.24
C VAL A 633 7.92 -1.29 2.18
N ALA A 634 8.21 -2.18 3.12
CA ALA A 634 9.44 -2.94 3.15
C ALA A 634 9.40 -4.06 2.09
N SER A 635 10.26 -3.94 1.07
CA SER A 635 10.39 -4.94 0.01
C SER A 635 10.85 -6.30 0.53
N THR A 636 10.19 -7.38 0.09
CA THR A 636 10.47 -8.79 0.38
C THR A 636 10.54 -9.60 -0.93
N LYS A 637 9.40 -10.07 -1.47
CA LYS A 637 9.31 -10.91 -2.68
C LYS A 637 9.97 -10.31 -3.91
N ALA A 638 9.98 -8.98 -4.03
CA ALA A 638 10.64 -8.31 -5.14
C ALA A 638 12.17 -8.49 -5.11
N PHE A 639 12.80 -8.51 -3.93
CA PHE A 639 14.25 -8.72 -3.82
C PHE A 639 14.64 -10.10 -4.37
N TYR A 640 13.97 -11.17 -3.91
CA TYR A 640 14.27 -12.53 -4.36
C TYR A 640 14.02 -12.71 -5.86
N SER A 641 12.94 -12.12 -6.36
CA SER A 641 12.59 -12.16 -7.79
C SER A 641 13.59 -11.38 -8.64
N GLN A 642 14.09 -10.24 -8.16
CA GLN A 642 15.15 -9.47 -8.83
C GLN A 642 16.47 -10.24 -8.89
N VAL A 643 16.83 -10.95 -7.81
CA VAL A 643 18.00 -11.84 -7.79
C VAL A 643 17.82 -12.99 -8.79
N ALA A 644 16.64 -13.63 -8.83
CA ALA A 644 16.34 -14.70 -9.78
C ALA A 644 16.39 -14.22 -11.24
N ALA A 645 15.81 -13.05 -11.54
CA ALA A 645 15.90 -12.41 -12.86
C ALA A 645 17.36 -12.10 -13.24
N GLY A 646 18.16 -11.59 -12.28
CA GLY A 646 19.59 -11.36 -12.47
C GLY A 646 20.38 -12.64 -12.74
N LYS A 647 20.04 -13.74 -12.07
CA LYS A 647 20.62 -15.06 -12.32
C LYS A 647 20.29 -15.56 -13.73
N LEU A 648 19.03 -15.42 -14.16
CA LEU A 648 18.64 -15.77 -15.52
C LEU A 648 19.41 -14.97 -16.57
N LEU A 649 19.51 -13.65 -16.38
CA LEU A 649 20.30 -12.80 -17.25
C LEU A 649 21.76 -13.24 -17.30
N SER A 650 22.36 -13.56 -16.15
CA SER A 650 23.77 -13.96 -16.09
C SER A 650 24.03 -15.28 -16.81
N LEU A 651 23.16 -16.28 -16.63
CA LEU A 651 23.29 -17.58 -17.28
C LEU A 651 23.00 -17.50 -18.78
N TRP A 652 22.01 -16.70 -19.17
CA TRP A 652 21.70 -16.49 -20.57
C TRP A 652 22.86 -15.80 -21.31
N LEU A 653 23.41 -14.72 -20.74
CA LEU A 653 24.59 -14.06 -21.32
C LEU A 653 25.81 -14.99 -21.35
N ALA A 654 26.01 -15.83 -20.32
CA ALA A 654 27.10 -16.80 -20.32
C ALA A 654 26.97 -17.83 -21.43
N SER A 655 25.73 -18.30 -21.70
CA SER A 655 25.43 -19.18 -22.83
C SER A 655 25.66 -18.48 -24.18
N VAL A 656 25.31 -17.21 -24.31
CA VAL A 656 25.49 -16.42 -25.54
C VAL A 656 26.97 -16.14 -25.81
N LEU A 657 27.74 -15.81 -24.78
CA LEU A 657 29.15 -15.45 -24.86
C LEU A 657 30.10 -16.66 -24.78
N GLY A 658 29.58 -17.85 -24.49
CA GLY A 658 30.36 -19.08 -24.36
C GLY A 658 31.30 -19.09 -23.15
N THR A 659 31.00 -18.34 -22.09
CA THR A 659 31.83 -18.29 -20.86
C THR A 659 31.54 -19.44 -19.90
N MET A 660 30.45 -20.15 -20.11
CA MET A 660 30.09 -21.38 -19.41
C MET A 660 29.66 -22.43 -20.43
N ASP A 661 30.01 -23.70 -20.17
CA ASP A 661 29.50 -24.80 -20.99
C ASP A 661 28.02 -25.11 -20.68
N ALA A 662 27.37 -25.86 -21.57
CA ALA A 662 25.95 -26.15 -21.48
C ALA A 662 25.57 -26.97 -20.24
N ASP A 663 26.46 -27.84 -19.74
CA ASP A 663 26.18 -28.71 -18.60
C ASP A 663 26.28 -27.90 -17.28
N ALA A 664 27.24 -26.98 -17.19
CA ALA A 664 27.37 -26.01 -16.10
C ALA A 664 26.17 -25.05 -16.05
N VAL A 665 25.77 -24.48 -17.20
CA VAL A 665 24.55 -23.64 -17.29
C VAL A 665 23.32 -24.44 -16.84
N THR A 666 23.21 -25.70 -17.27
CA THR A 666 22.11 -26.58 -16.89
C THR A 666 22.06 -26.86 -15.39
N ALA A 667 23.20 -27.10 -14.75
CA ALA A 667 23.28 -27.32 -13.30
C ALA A 667 22.86 -26.07 -12.51
N GLU A 668 23.26 -24.88 -12.98
CA GLU A 668 22.89 -23.61 -12.37
C GLU A 668 21.39 -23.28 -12.54
N ILE A 669 20.79 -23.62 -13.68
CA ILE A 669 19.33 -23.52 -13.87
C ILE A 669 18.60 -24.48 -12.93
N THR A 670 19.08 -25.71 -12.74
CA THR A 670 18.48 -26.65 -11.77
C THR A 670 18.50 -26.10 -10.34
N ALA A 671 19.60 -25.47 -9.92
CA ALA A 671 19.67 -24.80 -8.62
C ALA A 671 18.66 -23.64 -8.51
N LEU A 672 18.53 -22.83 -9.58
CA LEU A 672 17.57 -21.73 -9.62
C LEU A 672 16.11 -22.20 -9.61
N GLU A 673 15.78 -23.29 -10.32
CA GLU A 673 14.46 -23.95 -10.27
C GLU A 673 14.12 -24.50 -8.88
N GLY A 674 15.13 -24.91 -8.11
CA GLY A 674 14.98 -25.39 -6.74
C GLY A 674 14.77 -24.27 -5.71
N LEU A 675 15.16 -23.04 -6.02
CA LEU A 675 15.12 -21.91 -5.08
C LEU A 675 13.72 -21.67 -4.48
N PRO A 676 12.59 -21.68 -5.23
CA PRO A 676 11.26 -21.56 -4.65
C PRO A 676 10.99 -22.53 -3.50
N ALA A 677 11.31 -23.82 -3.69
CA ALA A 677 11.10 -24.84 -2.66
C ALA A 677 12.01 -24.61 -1.44
N LYS A 678 13.20 -24.03 -1.62
CA LYS A 678 14.08 -23.66 -0.52
C LYS A 678 13.59 -22.44 0.25
N ILE A 679 12.94 -21.48 -0.41
CA ILE A 679 12.24 -20.38 0.25
C ILE A 679 11.10 -20.93 1.12
N ASP A 680 10.28 -21.83 0.58
CA ASP A 680 9.20 -22.48 1.34
C ASP A 680 9.75 -23.25 2.54
N GLN A 681 10.83 -24.03 2.36
CA GLN A 681 11.50 -24.77 3.45
C GLN A 681 12.00 -23.86 4.58
N VAL A 682 12.50 -22.65 4.29
CA VAL A 682 12.87 -21.67 5.34
C VAL A 682 11.62 -21.20 6.10
N LEU A 683 10.53 -20.94 5.39
CA LEU A 683 9.28 -20.47 5.99
C LEU A 683 8.54 -21.58 6.75
N ASP A 684 8.77 -22.85 6.45
CA ASP A 684 8.30 -23.96 7.28
C ASP A 684 8.98 -23.97 8.67
N GLY A 685 10.18 -23.39 8.79
CA GLY A 685 10.94 -23.22 10.04
C GLY A 685 10.73 -21.88 10.74
N LYS A 686 9.75 -21.08 10.31
CA LYS A 686 9.59 -19.67 10.70
C LYS A 686 9.33 -19.46 12.20
N GLU A 687 8.70 -20.41 12.88
CA GLU A 687 8.46 -20.34 14.33
C GLU A 687 9.78 -20.42 15.11
N ALA A 688 10.70 -21.30 14.72
CA ALA A 688 12.01 -21.41 15.35
C ALA A 688 12.83 -20.11 15.19
N ILE A 689 12.77 -19.51 14.00
CA ILE A 689 13.37 -18.19 13.71
C ILE A 689 12.75 -17.12 14.62
N ALA A 690 11.42 -17.14 14.76
CA ALA A 690 10.69 -16.18 15.58
C ALA A 690 11.01 -16.30 17.07
N GLU A 691 11.20 -17.52 17.60
CA GLU A 691 11.61 -17.72 19.00
C GLU A 691 12.97 -17.13 19.30
N VAL A 692 13.94 -17.27 18.39
CA VAL A 692 15.24 -16.60 18.50
C VAL A 692 15.07 -15.08 18.50
N ALA A 693 14.26 -14.53 17.58
CA ALA A 693 14.00 -13.09 17.54
C ALA A 693 13.36 -12.57 18.83
N LYS A 694 12.33 -13.25 19.34
CA LYS A 694 11.64 -12.88 20.59
C LYS A 694 12.56 -12.87 21.80
N LYS A 695 13.51 -13.81 21.85
CA LYS A 695 14.45 -13.93 22.98
C LYS A 695 15.48 -12.81 23.00
N TYR A 696 16.07 -12.48 21.85
CA TYR A 696 17.24 -11.60 21.80
C TYR A 696 16.89 -10.16 21.37
N ALA A 697 15.95 -9.94 20.46
CA ALA A 697 15.69 -8.60 19.93
C ALA A 697 15.26 -7.56 21.00
N PRO A 698 14.37 -7.87 21.98
CA PRO A 698 13.89 -6.86 22.93
C PRO A 698 14.91 -6.42 23.97
N VAL A 699 15.90 -7.28 24.28
CA VAL A 699 16.87 -7.06 25.37
C VAL A 699 18.17 -6.41 24.91
N HIS A 700 18.39 -6.25 23.60
CA HIS A 700 19.61 -5.65 23.08
C HIS A 700 19.35 -4.26 22.48
N ARG A 701 20.08 -3.26 22.97
CA ARG A 701 20.03 -1.88 22.47
C ARG A 701 20.73 -1.73 21.12
N TYR A 702 21.98 -2.20 21.04
CA TYR A 702 22.86 -2.07 19.87
C TYR A 702 22.88 -3.37 19.06
N TRP A 703 22.71 -3.24 17.76
CA TRP A 703 22.62 -4.35 16.83
C TRP A 703 23.66 -4.17 15.73
N ALA A 704 24.13 -5.25 15.12
CA ALA A 704 25.06 -5.22 14.00
C ALA A 704 24.82 -6.39 13.05
N LEU A 705 25.20 -6.22 11.79
CA LEU A 705 25.18 -7.29 10.79
C LEU A 705 26.57 -7.51 10.22
N VAL A 706 26.89 -8.78 9.96
CA VAL A 706 28.10 -9.14 9.26
C VAL A 706 27.85 -10.23 8.24
N GLY A 707 28.66 -10.24 7.20
CA GLY A 707 28.69 -11.32 6.22
C GLY A 707 29.96 -11.28 5.40
N ASN A 708 30.34 -12.42 4.83
CA ASN A 708 31.51 -12.55 3.96
C ASN A 708 31.10 -12.89 2.53
N GLY A 709 31.82 -12.36 1.54
CA GLY A 709 31.61 -12.72 0.14
C GLY A 709 30.18 -12.47 -0.36
N ALA A 710 29.46 -13.54 -0.72
CA ALA A 710 28.07 -13.43 -1.16
C ALA A 710 27.12 -13.03 -0.02
N ASN A 711 27.46 -13.39 1.21
CA ASN A 711 26.63 -13.14 2.38
C ASN A 711 26.66 -11.65 2.78
N CYS A 712 27.56 -10.85 2.23
CA CYS A 712 27.48 -9.39 2.34
C CYS A 712 26.19 -8.85 1.69
N VAL A 713 25.66 -9.53 0.65
CA VAL A 713 24.37 -9.18 0.05
C VAL A 713 23.24 -9.41 1.05
N ALA A 714 23.20 -10.59 1.67
CA ALA A 714 22.22 -10.92 2.71
C ALA A 714 22.34 -9.97 3.91
N ALA A 715 23.55 -9.71 4.39
CA ALA A 715 23.78 -8.82 5.52
C ALA A 715 23.30 -7.38 5.22
N GLN A 716 23.57 -6.84 4.04
CA GLN A 716 23.10 -5.50 3.68
C GLN A 716 21.58 -5.42 3.53
N GLU A 717 20.97 -6.44 2.92
CA GLU A 717 19.52 -6.47 2.72
C GLU A 717 18.77 -6.67 4.04
N VAL A 718 19.20 -7.61 4.88
CA VAL A 718 18.62 -7.80 6.22
C VAL A 718 18.85 -6.55 7.07
N ARG A 719 19.99 -5.86 6.96
CA ARG A 719 20.22 -4.58 7.65
C ARG A 719 19.17 -3.55 7.24
N ILE A 720 18.89 -3.40 5.94
CA ILE A 720 17.84 -2.49 5.45
C ILE A 720 16.50 -2.86 6.07
N LYS A 721 16.11 -4.15 6.02
CA LYS A 721 14.84 -4.58 6.62
C LYS A 721 14.77 -4.29 8.11
N LEU A 722 15.82 -4.57 8.87
CA LEU A 722 15.82 -4.29 10.31
C LEU A 722 15.82 -2.78 10.61
N SER A 723 16.40 -1.97 9.74
CA SER A 723 16.34 -0.51 9.86
C SER A 723 14.93 0.00 9.59
N GLU A 724 14.24 -0.55 8.60
CA GLU A 724 12.84 -0.22 8.27
C GLU A 724 11.87 -0.74 9.34
N LEU A 725 11.97 -2.02 9.70
CA LEU A 725 11.01 -2.72 10.56
C LEU A 725 11.27 -2.50 12.05
N CYS A 726 12.52 -2.27 12.48
CA CYS A 726 12.86 -2.12 13.89
C CYS A 726 13.33 -0.70 14.26
N TYR A 727 13.40 0.23 13.29
CA TYR A 727 13.83 1.62 13.48
C TYR A 727 15.17 1.77 14.21
N LYS A 728 16.11 0.87 13.90
CA LYS A 728 17.47 0.91 14.43
C LYS A 728 18.44 1.37 13.35
N SER A 729 19.42 2.18 13.75
CA SER A 729 20.62 2.36 12.96
C SER A 729 21.53 1.17 13.21
N ILE A 730 21.85 0.42 12.16
CA ILE A 730 22.56 -0.85 12.27
C ILE A 730 23.79 -0.82 11.37
N PRO A 731 25.02 -0.89 11.91
CA PRO A 731 26.22 -1.09 11.10
C PRO A 731 26.18 -2.45 10.39
N CYS A 732 26.77 -2.50 9.19
CA CYS A 732 26.94 -3.74 8.44
C CYS A 732 28.35 -3.80 7.89
N ASP A 733 29.11 -4.79 8.34
CA ASP A 733 30.54 -4.93 8.08
C ASP A 733 30.87 -6.28 7.43
N VAL A 734 32.09 -6.41 6.92
CA VAL A 734 32.69 -7.73 6.72
C VAL A 734 32.98 -8.33 8.09
N THR A 735 32.80 -9.64 8.25
CA THR A 735 32.87 -10.29 9.57
C THR A 735 34.17 -9.99 10.31
N GLU A 736 35.30 -10.02 9.61
CA GLU A 736 36.60 -9.75 10.22
C GLU A 736 36.74 -8.29 10.71
N ASP A 737 36.24 -7.33 9.95
CA ASP A 737 36.41 -5.90 10.26
C ASP A 737 35.69 -5.49 11.55
N LYS A 738 34.64 -6.22 11.94
CA LYS A 738 33.86 -5.92 13.15
C LYS A 738 34.71 -5.85 14.42
N LYS A 739 35.72 -6.72 14.55
CA LYS A 739 36.64 -6.70 15.70
C LYS A 739 37.51 -5.44 15.77
N HIS A 740 37.65 -4.72 14.66
CA HIS A 740 38.45 -3.50 14.53
C HIS A 740 37.64 -2.20 14.66
N ILE A 741 36.31 -2.27 14.60
CA ILE A 741 35.45 -1.07 14.49
C ILE A 741 34.62 -0.86 15.76
N ASP A 742 33.67 -1.74 16.05
CA ASP A 742 32.59 -1.49 17.02
C ASP A 742 32.28 -2.67 17.96
N LEU A 743 33.18 -3.65 18.08
CA LEU A 743 33.01 -4.79 18.99
C LEU A 743 32.74 -4.38 20.44
N SER A 744 33.29 -3.25 20.89
CA SER A 744 33.10 -2.70 22.24
C SER A 744 31.67 -2.20 22.53
N THR A 745 30.79 -2.16 21.53
CA THR A 745 29.37 -1.80 21.72
C THR A 745 28.53 -2.96 22.26
N GLU A 746 29.14 -4.13 22.48
CA GLU A 746 28.50 -5.37 22.95
C GLU A 746 27.21 -5.71 22.16
N PRO A 747 27.24 -5.68 20.81
CA PRO A 747 26.01 -5.69 20.04
C PRO A 747 25.42 -7.11 19.90
N LEU A 748 24.10 -7.15 19.71
CA LEU A 748 23.44 -8.28 19.06
C LEU A 748 23.93 -8.35 17.61
N THR A 749 24.72 -9.36 17.27
CA THR A 749 25.35 -9.47 15.95
C THR A 749 24.70 -10.59 15.15
N LEU A 750 24.02 -10.25 14.05
CA LEU A 750 23.52 -11.26 13.11
C LEU A 750 24.62 -11.57 12.07
N VAL A 751 25.05 -12.82 12.03
CA VAL A 751 26.18 -13.29 11.21
C VAL A 751 25.64 -14.13 10.06
N MET A 752 25.81 -13.66 8.83
CA MET A 752 25.40 -14.36 7.60
C MET A 752 26.59 -15.22 7.09
N ALA A 753 26.49 -16.54 7.21
CA ALA A 753 27.61 -17.47 7.10
C ALA A 753 27.33 -18.73 6.26
N SER A 754 26.33 -18.71 5.38
CA SER A 754 26.02 -19.83 4.48
C SER A 754 27.00 -19.93 3.32
N ASP A 755 27.23 -21.17 2.87
CA ASP A 755 28.09 -21.52 1.72
C ASP A 755 29.46 -20.84 1.71
N LEU A 756 30.09 -20.74 2.89
CA LEU A 756 31.44 -20.20 3.00
C LEU A 756 32.48 -21.26 2.59
N PRO A 757 33.55 -20.86 1.86
CA PRO A 757 34.70 -21.72 1.65
C PRO A 757 35.36 -22.13 2.97
N GLU A 758 36.00 -23.30 3.01
CA GLU A 758 36.53 -23.92 4.24
C GLU A 758 37.43 -23.00 5.08
N LEU A 759 38.34 -22.26 4.45
CA LEU A 759 39.20 -21.31 5.18
C LEU A 759 38.40 -20.15 5.80
N VAL A 760 37.41 -19.64 5.06
CA VAL A 760 36.60 -18.48 5.47
C VAL A 760 35.64 -18.85 6.60
N VAL A 761 35.05 -20.04 6.59
CA VAL A 761 34.18 -20.49 7.69
C VAL A 761 34.97 -20.71 8.98
N MET A 762 36.19 -21.25 8.92
CA MET A 762 37.05 -21.40 10.09
C MET A 762 37.39 -20.05 10.73
N ASP A 763 37.69 -19.04 9.91
CA ASP A 763 37.90 -17.68 10.40
C ASP A 763 36.61 -17.08 10.98
N THR A 764 35.47 -17.25 10.32
CA THR A 764 34.17 -16.79 10.84
C THR A 764 33.85 -17.42 12.20
N VAL A 765 34.10 -18.72 12.41
CA VAL A 765 33.88 -19.40 13.70
C VAL A 765 34.75 -18.78 14.81
N LYS A 766 36.01 -18.48 14.49
CA LYS A 766 36.92 -17.80 15.40
C LYS A 766 36.40 -16.39 15.75
N GLU A 767 35.94 -15.62 14.77
CA GLU A 767 35.40 -14.28 15.01
C GLU A 767 34.11 -14.31 15.83
N VAL A 768 33.19 -15.24 15.57
CA VAL A 768 31.99 -15.45 16.41
C VAL A 768 32.36 -15.75 17.87
N THR A 769 33.40 -16.56 18.08
CA THR A 769 33.90 -16.85 19.43
C THR A 769 34.44 -15.60 20.12
N ILE A 770 35.14 -14.73 19.38
CA ILE A 770 35.63 -13.44 19.88
C ILE A 770 34.46 -12.52 20.23
N PHE A 771 33.42 -12.45 19.38
CA PHE A 771 32.24 -11.62 19.64
C PHE A 771 31.58 -12.00 20.97
N LYS A 772 31.39 -13.30 21.21
CA LYS A 772 30.83 -13.81 22.46
C LYS A 772 31.74 -13.56 23.67
N ALA A 773 33.05 -13.73 23.52
CA ALA A 773 34.01 -13.48 24.59
C ALA A 773 34.04 -12.00 25.06
N HIS A 774 33.66 -11.08 24.18
CA HIS A 774 33.53 -9.65 24.46
C HIS A 774 32.09 -9.22 24.78
N ASN A 775 31.28 -10.13 25.34
CA ASN A 775 29.89 -9.87 25.76
C ASN A 775 28.91 -9.50 24.63
N GLY A 776 29.32 -9.64 23.37
CA GLY A 776 28.41 -9.58 22.22
C GLY A 776 27.50 -10.81 22.18
N SER A 777 26.39 -10.69 21.47
CA SER A 777 25.42 -11.78 21.30
C SER A 777 25.34 -12.20 19.83
N PRO A 778 26.23 -13.09 19.36
CA PRO A 778 26.23 -13.52 17.96
C PRO A 778 25.11 -14.54 17.69
N ILE A 779 24.23 -14.22 16.73
CA ILE A 779 23.26 -15.16 16.15
C ILE A 779 23.74 -15.48 14.74
N VAL A 780 23.98 -16.77 14.46
CA VAL A 780 24.56 -17.20 13.19
C VAL A 780 23.50 -17.82 12.28
N PHE A 781 23.38 -17.30 11.07
CA PHE A 781 22.64 -17.91 9.97
C PHE A 781 23.63 -18.75 9.15
N CYS A 782 23.36 -20.05 8.99
CA CYS A 782 24.25 -20.94 8.26
C CYS A 782 23.50 -22.14 7.66
N ALA A 783 24.17 -22.87 6.77
CA ALA A 783 23.62 -24.06 6.15
C ALA A 783 23.25 -25.14 7.19
N GLU A 784 22.23 -25.94 6.90
CA GLU A 784 21.71 -27.00 7.78
C GLU A 784 22.76 -28.03 8.24
N ASP A 785 23.79 -28.27 7.42
CA ASP A 785 24.89 -29.19 7.69
C ASP A 785 26.08 -28.54 8.44
N GLU A 786 26.05 -27.24 8.66
CA GLU A 786 27.16 -26.50 9.27
C GLU A 786 27.04 -26.49 10.80
N THR A 787 27.73 -27.39 11.50
CA THR A 787 27.60 -27.55 12.96
C THR A 787 28.65 -26.78 13.78
N ARG A 788 29.65 -26.13 13.15
CA ARG A 788 30.77 -25.51 13.88
C ARG A 788 30.35 -24.33 14.76
N PHE A 789 29.19 -23.73 14.49
CA PHE A 789 28.66 -22.59 15.24
C PHE A 789 27.87 -22.98 16.51
N ASP A 790 27.40 -24.22 16.63
CA ASP A 790 26.38 -24.63 17.62
C ASP A 790 26.85 -24.47 19.08
N GLY A 791 28.16 -24.51 19.32
CA GLY A 791 28.76 -24.31 20.65
C GLY A 791 29.32 -22.91 20.91
N VAL A 792 29.43 -22.05 19.89
CA VAL A 792 30.11 -20.74 19.99
C VAL A 792 29.18 -19.55 19.80
N ALA A 793 28.03 -19.73 19.16
CA ALA A 793 27.01 -18.69 19.02
C ALA A 793 26.08 -18.60 20.25
N GLU A 794 25.26 -17.56 20.32
CA GLU A 794 24.09 -17.49 21.23
C GLU A 794 22.92 -18.31 20.68
N ALA A 795 22.72 -18.24 19.37
CA ALA A 795 21.77 -19.07 18.64
C ALA A 795 22.27 -19.31 17.22
N VAL A 796 21.85 -20.43 16.64
CA VAL A 796 22.12 -20.77 15.25
C VAL A 796 20.81 -20.98 14.52
N ILE A 797 20.62 -20.26 13.42
CA ILE A 797 19.49 -20.39 12.51
C ILE A 797 19.97 -21.16 11.29
N LYS A 798 19.48 -22.39 11.15
CA LYS A 798 19.80 -23.28 10.03
C LYS A 798 18.91 -22.95 8.84
N VAL A 799 19.52 -22.80 7.66
CA VAL A 799 18.83 -22.60 6.39
C VAL A 799 19.27 -23.67 5.37
N PRO A 800 18.42 -24.05 4.40
CA PRO A 800 18.79 -25.05 3.43
C PRO A 800 19.75 -24.48 2.37
N ARG A 801 20.56 -25.35 1.77
CA ARG A 801 21.41 -24.94 0.62
C ARG A 801 20.56 -24.74 -0.62
N ALA A 802 20.73 -23.59 -1.26
CA ALA A 802 20.16 -23.30 -2.57
C ALA A 802 21.12 -23.70 -3.70
N GLY A 803 22.44 -23.56 -3.49
CA GLY A 803 23.44 -23.79 -4.52
C GLY A 803 23.44 -22.71 -5.61
N GLY A 804 24.30 -22.88 -6.62
CA GLY A 804 24.41 -21.95 -7.74
C GLY A 804 24.81 -20.51 -7.36
N GLY A 805 25.36 -20.32 -6.15
CA GLY A 805 25.68 -19.01 -5.60
C GLY A 805 24.45 -18.22 -5.13
N LEU A 806 23.35 -18.92 -4.82
CA LEU A 806 22.09 -18.34 -4.35
C LEU A 806 21.87 -18.59 -2.85
N ASP A 807 22.80 -19.20 -2.13
CA ASP A 807 22.61 -19.58 -0.71
C ASP A 807 22.30 -18.38 0.19
N PHE A 808 22.88 -17.21 -0.09
CA PHE A 808 22.58 -15.95 0.60
C PHE A 808 21.09 -15.57 0.53
N VAL A 809 20.33 -16.05 -0.46
CA VAL A 809 18.88 -15.79 -0.57
C VAL A 809 18.13 -16.45 0.58
N THR A 810 18.48 -17.70 0.93
CA THR A 810 17.80 -18.42 2.03
C THR A 810 18.07 -17.78 3.39
N GLU A 811 19.29 -17.28 3.62
CA GLU A 811 19.61 -16.47 4.79
C GLU A 811 18.85 -15.15 4.81
N THR A 812 18.69 -14.52 3.64
CA THR A 812 17.93 -13.28 3.54
C THR A 812 16.46 -13.51 3.90
N VAL A 813 15.85 -14.61 3.44
CA VAL A 813 14.48 -15.01 3.82
C VAL A 813 14.37 -15.20 5.33
N ALA A 814 15.31 -15.93 5.92
CA ALA A 814 15.34 -16.16 7.36
C ALA A 814 15.53 -14.85 8.14
N GLY A 815 16.42 -13.97 7.69
CA GLY A 815 16.67 -12.66 8.29
C GLY A 815 15.49 -11.69 8.16
N HIS A 816 14.79 -11.70 7.03
CA HIS A 816 13.53 -10.94 6.85
C HIS A 816 12.48 -11.40 7.85
N TRP A 817 12.27 -12.71 7.98
CA TRP A 817 11.32 -13.26 8.95
C TRP A 817 11.72 -12.97 10.40
N TRP A 818 13.02 -13.10 10.71
CA TRP A 818 13.58 -12.71 12.02
C TRP A 818 13.26 -11.24 12.34
N GLY A 819 13.38 -10.34 11.35
CA GLY A 819 13.03 -8.92 11.51
C GLY A 819 11.56 -8.66 11.77
N ILE A 820 10.66 -9.38 11.08
CA ILE A 820 9.21 -9.30 11.33
C ILE A 820 8.91 -9.76 12.76
N ALA A 821 9.48 -10.88 13.18
CA ALA A 821 9.30 -11.42 14.52
C ALA A 821 9.90 -10.49 15.60
N ALA A 822 11.04 -9.88 15.34
CA ALA A 822 11.69 -8.93 16.23
C ALA A 822 10.83 -7.67 16.46
N ALA A 823 10.30 -7.09 15.39
CA ALA A 823 9.41 -5.93 15.49
C ALA A 823 8.13 -6.23 16.29
N LYS A 824 7.52 -7.41 16.07
CA LYS A 824 6.38 -7.89 16.87
C LYS A 824 6.73 -8.11 18.33
N ALA A 825 7.91 -8.68 18.61
CA ALA A 825 8.35 -8.93 19.98
C ALA A 825 8.57 -7.61 20.74
N ILE A 826 9.18 -6.60 20.10
CA ILE A 826 9.35 -5.28 20.69
C ILE A 826 8.00 -4.62 20.98
N ASP A 827 7.04 -4.69 20.05
CA ASP A 827 5.69 -4.15 20.24
C ASP A 827 4.91 -4.83 21.38
N ALA A 828 5.04 -6.15 21.51
CA ALA A 828 4.36 -6.91 22.56
C ALA A 828 4.75 -6.44 23.98
N HIS A 829 5.96 -5.88 24.15
CA HIS A 829 6.39 -5.33 25.43
C HIS A 829 5.76 -3.97 25.78
N ALA A 830 5.03 -3.33 24.85
CA ALA A 830 4.25 -2.13 25.12
C ALA A 830 2.93 -2.42 25.88
N GLU A 831 2.50 -3.68 25.97
CA GLU A 831 1.18 -4.03 26.50
C GLU A 831 0.91 -3.56 27.94
N PRO A 832 1.83 -3.70 28.91
CA PRO A 832 1.63 -3.13 30.26
C PRO A 832 1.41 -1.62 30.25
N PHE A 833 2.06 -0.91 29.33
CA PHE A 833 1.97 0.54 29.20
C PHE A 833 0.62 0.95 28.58
N ARG A 834 0.10 0.18 27.62
CA ARG A 834 -1.24 0.38 27.06
C ARG A 834 -2.31 0.22 28.14
N ALA A 835 -2.22 -0.84 28.92
CA ALA A 835 -3.15 -1.09 30.03
C ALA A 835 -3.11 0.06 31.07
N ALA A 836 -1.92 0.56 31.41
CA ALA A 836 -1.76 1.71 32.31
C ALA A 836 -2.37 2.99 31.72
N ARG A 837 -2.14 3.25 30.42
CA ARG A 837 -2.62 4.43 29.71
C ARG A 837 -4.15 4.44 29.57
N ILE A 838 -4.77 3.30 29.27
CA ILE A 838 -6.23 3.16 29.19
C ILE A 838 -6.83 3.44 30.57
N ALA A 839 -6.36 2.74 31.61
CA ALA A 839 -6.88 2.92 32.97
C ALA A 839 -6.79 4.37 33.44
N LEU A 840 -5.66 5.04 33.22
CA LEU A 840 -5.50 6.46 33.58
C LEU A 840 -6.33 7.39 32.71
N GLY A 841 -6.42 7.12 31.40
CA GLY A 841 -7.19 7.94 30.46
C GLY A 841 -8.68 7.93 30.76
N ASP A 842 -9.24 6.76 31.06
CA ASP A 842 -10.65 6.60 31.44
C ASP A 842 -10.96 7.37 32.73
N MET A 843 -10.07 7.32 33.71
CA MET A 843 -10.21 8.08 34.96
C MET A 843 -10.10 9.59 34.77
N ILE A 844 -9.30 10.06 33.80
CA ILE A 844 -9.21 11.49 33.45
C ILE A 844 -10.51 11.95 32.76
N ALA A 845 -11.10 11.10 31.91
CA ALA A 845 -12.36 11.38 31.22
C ALA A 845 -13.58 11.35 32.16
N ASP A 846 -13.60 10.41 33.10
CA ASP A 846 -14.59 10.31 34.17
C ASP A 846 -13.92 10.31 35.56
N PRO A 847 -13.70 11.51 36.15
CA PRO A 847 -13.05 11.65 37.45
C PRO A 847 -13.73 10.90 38.61
N ALA A 848 -14.99 10.48 38.47
CA ALA A 848 -15.69 9.69 39.48
C ALA A 848 -15.12 8.27 39.64
N THR A 849 -14.39 7.78 38.64
CA THR A 849 -13.81 6.43 38.60
C THR A 849 -12.38 6.34 39.14
N TRP A 850 -11.84 7.43 39.70
CA TRP A 850 -10.45 7.50 40.17
C TRP A 850 -10.08 6.41 41.19
N ASP A 851 -9.02 5.64 40.88
CA ASP A 851 -8.38 4.68 41.79
C ASP A 851 -6.85 4.73 41.68
N ARG A 852 -6.23 5.42 42.64
CA ARG A 852 -4.77 5.52 42.76
C ARG A 852 -4.08 4.15 42.85
N THR A 853 -4.69 3.18 43.54
CA THR A 853 -4.09 1.86 43.76
C THR A 853 -4.04 1.08 42.45
N LEU A 854 -5.13 1.14 41.66
CA LEU A 854 -5.18 0.55 40.33
C LEU A 854 -4.11 1.16 39.41
N VAL A 855 -3.98 2.50 39.40
CA VAL A 855 -2.95 3.17 38.58
C VAL A 855 -1.54 2.74 38.99
N LEU A 856 -1.22 2.75 40.30
CA LEU A 856 0.08 2.31 40.81
C LEU A 856 0.38 0.83 40.45
N ASN A 857 -0.62 -0.04 40.51
CA ASN A 857 -0.46 -1.45 40.11
C ASN A 857 -0.15 -1.59 38.62
N GLN A 858 -0.76 -0.79 37.74
CA GLN A 858 -0.44 -0.82 36.31
C GLN A 858 0.95 -0.22 36.02
N LEU A 859 1.32 0.86 36.71
CA LEU A 859 2.65 1.46 36.59
C LEU A 859 3.75 0.53 37.10
N ASN A 860 3.52 -0.23 38.19
CA ASN A 860 4.45 -1.25 38.68
C ASN A 860 4.78 -2.28 37.59
N LYS A 861 3.76 -2.80 36.88
CA LYS A 861 3.99 -3.74 35.76
C LYS A 861 4.86 -3.13 34.65
N CYS A 862 4.73 -1.83 34.41
CA CYS A 862 5.59 -1.12 33.46
C CYS A 862 7.04 -1.09 33.96
N VAL A 863 7.25 -0.74 35.24
CA VAL A 863 8.59 -0.68 35.85
C VAL A 863 9.24 -2.06 35.94
N ASP A 864 8.51 -3.10 36.33
CA ASP A 864 9.01 -4.48 36.35
C ASP A 864 9.49 -4.92 34.97
N ARG A 865 8.75 -4.54 33.93
CA ARG A 865 9.10 -4.81 32.53
C ARG A 865 10.39 -4.09 32.10
N ILE A 866 10.58 -2.84 32.55
CA ILE A 866 11.81 -2.08 32.31
C ILE A 866 12.99 -2.72 33.04
N ALA A 867 12.81 -3.07 34.32
CA ALA A 867 13.85 -3.64 35.16
C ALA A 867 14.36 -5.00 34.66
N SER A 868 13.54 -5.75 33.93
CA SER A 868 13.95 -7.03 33.33
C SER A 868 14.79 -6.88 32.05
N GLY A 869 15.04 -5.65 31.57
CA GLY A 869 15.73 -5.37 30.31
C GLY A 869 14.89 -5.64 29.05
N ALA A 870 13.64 -6.09 29.18
CA ALA A 870 12.80 -6.48 28.03
C ALA A 870 12.39 -5.29 27.13
N THR A 871 12.72 -4.06 27.54
CA THR A 871 12.45 -2.84 26.77
C THR A 871 13.71 -2.15 26.27
N ASP A 872 14.90 -2.68 26.55
CA ASP A 872 16.19 -2.00 26.30
C ASP A 872 16.42 -1.68 24.83
N SER A 873 15.81 -2.49 23.96
CA SER A 873 15.87 -2.32 22.52
C SER A 873 15.21 -1.03 22.03
N ALA A 874 14.11 -0.59 22.67
CA ALA A 874 13.27 0.50 22.14
C ALA A 874 13.06 1.65 23.12
N LEU A 875 12.95 1.39 24.43
CA LEU A 875 12.60 2.40 25.40
C LEU A 875 13.80 3.31 25.73
N PRO A 876 13.69 4.64 25.52
CA PRO A 876 14.76 5.55 25.88
C PRO A 876 14.93 5.66 27.40
N ALA A 877 16.17 5.73 27.89
CA ALA A 877 16.46 5.86 29.31
C ALA A 877 15.76 7.06 29.98
N ARG A 878 15.60 8.18 29.25
CA ARG A 878 14.86 9.36 29.73
C ARG A 878 13.38 9.07 30.01
N VAL A 879 12.74 8.20 29.22
CA VAL A 879 11.32 7.86 29.37
C VAL A 879 11.14 6.97 30.59
N ALA A 880 12.03 5.98 30.76
CA ALA A 880 12.07 5.15 31.96
C ALA A 880 12.30 5.98 33.22
N ALA A 881 13.27 6.90 33.21
CA ALA A 881 13.56 7.79 34.35
C ALA A 881 12.39 8.73 34.69
N ALA A 882 11.74 9.30 33.67
CA ALA A 882 10.57 10.15 33.87
C ALA A 882 9.40 9.36 34.48
N LEU A 883 9.12 8.16 33.96
CA LEU A 883 8.07 7.28 34.49
C LEU A 883 8.34 6.92 35.97
N ALA A 884 9.58 6.58 36.31
CA ALA A 884 9.98 6.31 37.70
C ALA A 884 9.79 7.52 38.61
N ASN A 885 10.16 8.72 38.16
CA ASN A 885 9.97 9.96 38.92
C ASN A 885 8.49 10.27 39.16
N TYR A 886 7.63 10.11 38.15
CA TYR A 886 6.20 10.33 38.32
C TYR A 886 5.55 9.28 39.21
N MET A 887 5.99 8.03 39.12
CA MET A 887 5.52 6.97 40.01
C MET A 887 5.92 7.27 41.46
N LEU A 888 7.17 7.69 41.71
CA LEU A 888 7.62 8.11 43.04
C LEU A 888 6.80 9.30 43.57
N TRP A 889 6.49 10.26 42.71
CA TRP A 889 5.60 11.36 43.06
C TRP A 889 4.21 10.84 43.47
N LEU A 890 3.59 9.98 42.65
CA LEU A 890 2.24 9.45 42.86
C LEU A 890 2.12 8.62 44.15
N VAL A 891 3.14 7.84 44.48
CA VAL A 891 3.23 7.07 45.74
C VAL A 891 3.15 7.98 46.97
N ASN A 892 3.72 9.18 46.88
CA ASN A 892 3.76 10.16 47.97
C ASN A 892 2.50 11.06 48.05
N GLN A 893 1.54 10.94 47.12
CA GLN A 893 0.31 11.73 47.14
C GLN A 893 -0.76 11.12 48.03
N SER A 894 -1.76 11.90 48.44
CA SER A 894 -2.96 11.37 49.11
C SER A 894 -3.72 10.40 48.18
N PRO A 895 -4.39 9.34 48.71
CA PRO A 895 -5.34 8.55 47.92
C PRO A 895 -6.42 9.39 47.24
N SER A 896 -6.78 10.53 47.85
CA SER A 896 -7.83 11.46 47.41
C SER A 896 -7.30 12.62 46.55
N ILE A 897 -6.15 12.47 45.90
CA ILE A 897 -5.59 13.48 44.97
C ILE A 897 -6.59 13.80 43.84
N CYS A 898 -6.67 15.07 43.45
CA CYS A 898 -7.59 15.51 42.41
C CYS A 898 -7.11 15.09 41.02
N VAL A 899 -8.00 14.55 40.19
CA VAL A 899 -7.68 14.09 38.83
C VAL A 899 -7.25 15.21 37.89
N THR A 900 -7.69 16.45 38.16
CA THR A 900 -7.34 17.63 37.36
C THR A 900 -5.93 18.17 37.62
N GLU A 901 -5.08 17.46 38.36
CA GLU A 901 -3.71 17.89 38.62
C GLU A 901 -2.83 17.71 37.38
N THR A 902 -2.07 18.76 37.04
CA THR A 902 -1.23 18.84 35.83
C THR A 902 -0.28 17.65 35.66
N ARG A 903 0.14 17.00 36.75
CA ARG A 903 1.05 15.84 36.72
C ARG A 903 0.44 14.51 36.27
N LEU A 904 -0.88 14.30 36.37
CA LEU A 904 -1.51 13.07 35.84
C LEU A 904 -1.56 13.09 34.31
N ALA A 905 -1.79 14.27 33.73
CA ALA A 905 -1.66 14.47 32.29
C ALA A 905 -0.21 14.25 31.80
N ASP A 906 0.79 14.59 32.61
CA ASP A 906 2.20 14.30 32.31
C ASP A 906 2.49 12.78 32.32
N ILE A 907 1.88 12.03 33.25
CA ILE A 907 1.97 10.56 33.26
C ILE A 907 1.33 9.97 32.00
N LEU A 908 0.15 10.45 31.62
CA LEU A 908 -0.50 10.01 30.40
C LEU A 908 0.37 10.29 29.17
N THR A 909 1.02 11.47 29.14
CA THR A 909 1.94 11.88 28.09
C THR A 909 3.18 10.98 28.03
N ILE A 910 3.79 10.65 29.17
CA ILE A 910 4.98 9.77 29.18
C ILE A 910 4.63 8.32 28.82
N LEU A 911 3.44 7.84 29.21
CA LEU A 911 2.93 6.51 28.81
C LEU A 911 2.67 6.46 27.30
N ASN A 912 2.02 7.48 26.74
CA ASN A 912 1.86 7.61 25.29
C ASN A 912 3.22 7.59 24.60
N LYS A 913 4.22 8.29 25.16
CA LYS A 913 5.57 8.30 24.61
C LYS A 913 6.23 6.92 24.66
N ALA A 914 6.10 6.20 25.76
CA ALA A 914 6.63 4.84 25.89
C ALA A 914 6.00 3.89 24.87
N ILE A 915 4.66 3.91 24.76
CA ILE A 915 3.91 3.11 23.77
C ILE A 915 4.37 3.45 22.35
N GLU A 916 4.49 4.74 22.02
CA GLU A 916 4.94 5.20 20.70
C GLU A 916 6.34 4.63 20.35
N GLU A 917 7.32 4.74 21.26
CA GLU A 917 8.69 4.27 21.01
C GLU A 917 8.75 2.75 20.78
N MET A 918 7.95 1.95 21.50
CA MET A 918 7.92 0.48 21.35
C MET A 918 7.00 -0.02 20.23
N THR A 919 5.94 0.72 19.89
CA THR A 919 4.99 0.35 18.82
C THR A 919 5.51 0.74 17.44
N ARG A 920 6.47 1.67 17.37
CA ARG A 920 7.09 2.09 16.12
C ARG A 920 7.48 0.90 15.22
N PRO A 921 8.28 -0.07 15.67
CA PRO A 921 8.63 -1.23 14.84
C PRO A 921 7.45 -1.91 14.12
N ILE A 922 6.38 -2.21 14.87
CA ILE A 922 5.20 -2.85 14.26
C ILE A 922 4.44 -1.89 13.33
N ASP A 923 4.58 -0.58 13.49
CA ASP A 923 3.94 0.39 12.61
C ASP A 923 4.46 0.28 11.18
N THR A 924 5.77 0.11 10.96
CA THR A 924 6.29 -0.10 9.61
C THR A 924 5.68 -1.35 8.97
N ILE A 925 5.52 -2.42 9.74
CA ILE A 925 4.87 -3.66 9.28
C ILE A 925 3.40 -3.40 8.91
N ARG A 926 2.73 -2.51 9.65
CA ARG A 926 1.37 -2.09 9.34
C ARG A 926 1.29 -1.14 8.14
N HIS A 927 2.37 -0.47 7.72
CA HIS A 927 2.34 0.50 6.60
C HIS A 927 2.34 -0.19 5.24
N GLN A 928 1.38 0.19 4.40
CA GLN A 928 1.05 -0.53 3.16
C GLN A 928 0.93 0.38 1.92
N ALA A 929 1.88 1.30 1.72
CA ALA A 929 1.95 2.14 0.52
C ALA A 929 3.39 2.49 0.15
N LYS A 930 3.95 1.79 -0.84
CA LYS A 930 5.34 1.94 -1.32
C LYS A 930 5.73 3.33 -1.83
N THR A 931 4.77 4.16 -2.17
CA THR A 931 4.96 5.49 -2.76
C THR A 931 5.30 6.57 -1.73
N VAL A 932 5.38 6.23 -0.44
CA VAL A 932 5.57 7.19 0.65
C VAL A 932 6.90 6.97 1.36
N THR A 933 7.64 8.06 1.58
CA THR A 933 8.83 8.10 2.42
C THR A 933 8.54 7.54 3.81
N VAL A 934 9.37 6.61 4.29
CA VAL A 934 9.24 6.05 5.63
C VAL A 934 9.66 7.09 6.67
N GLY A 935 8.71 7.69 7.36
CA GLY A 935 8.96 8.67 8.42
C GLY A 935 7.65 9.23 8.97
N ILE A 936 7.60 9.51 10.28
CA ILE A 936 6.49 10.23 10.91
C ILE A 936 6.96 11.66 11.12
N SER A 937 6.27 12.63 10.52
CA SER A 937 6.40 14.05 10.89
C SER A 937 6.01 14.20 12.35
N ARG A 938 6.93 14.68 13.19
CA ARG A 938 6.66 14.88 14.62
C ARG A 938 6.39 16.35 14.88
N PRO A 939 5.49 16.70 15.82
CA PRO A 939 5.44 18.04 16.37
C PRO A 939 6.85 18.42 16.84
N GLN A 940 7.34 19.59 16.45
CA GLN A 940 8.48 20.19 17.13
C GLN A 940 8.05 20.39 18.59
N GLY A 941 8.78 19.72 19.49
CA GLY A 941 8.47 19.72 20.93
C GLY A 941 8.74 21.05 21.61
#